data_AF-A0A6N2XUD6-F1
#
_entry.id   AF-A0A6N2XUD6-F1
#
_cell.length_a   1.000
_cell.length_b   1.000
_cell.length_c   1.000
_cell.angle_alpha   90.00
_cell.angle_beta   90.00
_cell.angle_gamma   90.00
#
_symmetry.space_group_name_H-M   'P 1'
#
loop_
_entity.id
_entity.type
_entity.pdbx_description
1 polymer ?
#
loop_
_entity_poly.entity_id
_entity_poly.type
_entity_poly.pdbx_seq_one_letter_code
_entity_poly.pdbx_strand_id
1 'polypeptide(L)'
;MCRKGEITVFLAMILFSVCALLCVIVESARTAGARCYLRMAVNSSADSLMAQYHRELWNKYRILGLEYDKAETLEKEFREFMRPYMEAENWYPMKAEQIRITDMTDLTQGDGRYFEQEILDYMKYGLLDADWDELDEAGASELLEAWKEGNSVNRVSELYAAHSREAVKVEKALETINSTLLAQKERWEQGKDCLDQLDGGGFVSRANKMIRELERLPGQVRSYEKRADDLYEKLVDSREKFLEEASDLSGDVRAGLEEEISQYEAYAAQDGQRRREVEALTNLSRDRILWIRDVIDMAEAVMEYISSWEPEDEDDELDEDALWQPVRARWSQYGMLTLGVEFGVRDKEKEGFLEQAGNMAGKGMLELVLPEGTVVSGTALRLSGTPSVQRKTDGGGLKETDGDVDSGNNGFLTGVRTLLQRLLIGEYDIRFFNGFKKEMQKGEFYELEYIIHGKEKDRDNLSGAAARLVAFREGLNLVHILSDAGKRQEARSLALTIVGGTGILPLVSVVAFFIMAVWALGEALLDVRCLLEGKRVPVFKTGTDWKLDLAGLLEMGRSGSLTDGEGGNGSGTDYKGYLRILIFGGYDTDLVYRMMDVMQIVTAEKQPGFTLANCVCTVDAEALVSGKHVFFSNGLWKSRGREGGYAYDTRMAVAGSYLEDYKSP
;
A
#
# COMPACT_ATOMS: atom_id res chain seq x y z
N MET A 1 -84.46 55.25 -47.64
CA MET A 1 -83.22 54.55 -47.24
C MET A 1 -83.36 54.16 -45.77
N CYS A 2 -83.44 52.86 -45.47
CA CYS A 2 -83.69 52.33 -44.12
C CYS A 2 -82.38 52.23 -43.32
N ARG A 3 -82.23 53.02 -42.25
CA ARG A 3 -81.13 52.93 -41.28
C ARG A 3 -81.67 52.81 -39.84
N LYS A 4 -82.23 51.66 -39.47
CA LYS A 4 -82.71 51.39 -38.08
C LYS A 4 -82.16 50.10 -37.44
N GLY A 5 -81.27 49.37 -38.11
CA GLY A 5 -80.60 48.18 -37.57
C GLY A 5 -79.07 48.24 -37.52
N GLU A 6 -78.45 49.22 -38.18
CA GLU A 6 -76.98 49.33 -38.33
C GLU A 6 -76.26 49.52 -36.99
N ILE A 7 -76.84 50.31 -36.07
CA ILE A 7 -76.25 50.57 -34.74
C ILE A 7 -76.27 49.31 -33.86
N THR A 8 -77.36 48.54 -33.89
CA THR A 8 -77.49 47.30 -33.12
C THR A 8 -76.53 46.22 -33.63
N VAL A 9 -76.36 46.11 -34.96
CA VAL A 9 -75.40 45.18 -35.57
C VAL A 9 -73.96 45.60 -35.21
N PHE A 10 -73.64 46.89 -35.27
CA PHE A 10 -72.32 47.40 -34.89
C PHE A 10 -72.01 47.16 -33.40
N LEU A 11 -72.96 47.44 -32.50
CA LEU A 11 -72.80 47.18 -31.07
C LEU A 11 -72.68 45.68 -30.77
N ALA A 12 -73.44 44.82 -31.46
CA ALA A 12 -73.33 43.37 -31.33
C ALA A 12 -71.97 42.86 -31.81
N MET A 13 -71.41 43.42 -32.89
CA MET A 13 -70.05 43.10 -33.36
C MET A 13 -68.99 43.53 -32.35
N ILE A 14 -69.08 44.74 -31.78
CA ILE A 14 -68.15 45.20 -30.74
C ILE A 14 -68.25 44.30 -29.51
N LEU A 15 -69.46 44.01 -29.03
CA LEU A 15 -69.67 43.15 -27.87
C LEU A 15 -69.10 41.75 -28.14
N PHE A 16 -69.34 41.18 -29.32
CA PHE A 16 -68.77 39.90 -29.71
C PHE A 16 -67.24 39.92 -29.73
N SER A 17 -66.63 40.97 -30.29
CA SER A 17 -65.18 41.16 -30.30
C SER A 17 -64.59 41.29 -28.90
N VAL A 18 -65.24 42.06 -28.01
CA VAL A 18 -64.82 42.23 -26.61
C VAL A 18 -64.98 40.92 -25.84
N CYS A 19 -66.10 40.21 -25.99
CA CYS A 19 -66.30 38.89 -25.37
C CYS A 19 -65.27 37.87 -25.87
N ALA A 20 -64.97 37.85 -27.17
CA ALA A 20 -63.93 36.99 -27.72
C ALA A 20 -62.55 37.32 -27.14
N LEU A 21 -62.20 38.60 -27.03
CA LEU A 21 -60.94 39.03 -26.41
C LEU A 21 -60.86 38.62 -24.93
N LEU A 22 -61.93 38.80 -24.16
CA LEU A 22 -61.99 38.37 -22.76
C LEU A 22 -61.83 36.85 -22.62
N CYS A 23 -62.50 36.06 -23.46
CA CYS A 23 -62.33 34.60 -23.48
C CYS A 23 -60.89 34.20 -23.79
N VAL A 24 -60.23 34.88 -24.75
CA VAL A 24 -58.82 34.63 -25.08
C VAL A 24 -57.91 34.96 -23.90
N ILE A 25 -58.11 36.09 -23.22
CA ILE A 25 -57.30 36.49 -22.05
C ILE A 25 -57.48 35.48 -20.91
N VAL A 26 -58.73 35.10 -20.59
CA VAL A 26 -59.03 34.15 -19.51
C VAL A 26 -58.46 32.76 -19.83
N GLU A 27 -58.61 32.28 -21.06
CA GLU A 27 -58.06 30.99 -21.47
C GLU A 27 -56.52 30.99 -21.50
N SER A 28 -55.90 32.14 -21.84
CA SER A 28 -54.45 32.31 -21.76
C SER A 28 -53.97 32.26 -20.31
N ALA A 29 -54.63 32.99 -19.41
CA ALA A 29 -54.34 32.96 -17.97
C ALA A 29 -54.55 31.55 -17.38
N ARG A 30 -55.62 30.86 -17.78
CA ARG A 30 -55.90 29.49 -17.36
C ARG A 30 -54.85 28.50 -17.87
N THR A 31 -54.41 28.62 -19.12
CA THR A 31 -53.36 27.77 -19.70
C THR A 31 -52.02 27.99 -18.99
N ALA A 32 -51.68 29.24 -18.65
CA ALA A 32 -50.50 29.54 -17.85
C ALA A 32 -50.62 28.94 -16.43
N GLY A 33 -51.75 29.14 -15.76
CA GLY A 33 -52.02 28.56 -14.44
C GLY A 33 -51.98 27.03 -14.44
N ALA A 34 -52.52 26.40 -15.48
CA ALA A 34 -52.45 24.96 -15.72
C ALA A 34 -51.01 24.46 -15.82
N ARG A 35 -50.13 25.17 -16.55
CA ARG A 35 -48.70 24.83 -16.62
C ARG A 35 -48.00 24.96 -15.26
N CYS A 36 -48.30 26.01 -14.48
CA CYS A 36 -47.76 26.15 -13.13
C CYS A 36 -48.25 25.04 -12.19
N TYR A 37 -49.55 24.71 -12.24
CA TYR A 37 -50.12 23.62 -11.46
C TYR A 37 -49.49 22.28 -11.81
N LEU A 38 -49.32 22.00 -13.11
CA LEU A 38 -48.68 20.78 -13.57
C LEU A 38 -47.19 20.72 -13.15
N ARG A 39 -46.45 21.84 -13.24
CA ARG A 39 -45.06 21.89 -12.76
C ARG A 39 -44.96 21.54 -11.29
N MET A 40 -45.85 22.11 -10.46
CA MET A 40 -45.92 21.81 -9.04
C MET A 40 -46.25 20.33 -8.81
N ALA A 41 -47.27 19.79 -9.50
CA ALA A 41 -47.66 18.39 -9.37
C ALA A 41 -46.52 17.43 -9.73
N VAL A 42 -45.83 17.68 -10.83
CA VAL A 42 -44.71 16.87 -11.31
C VAL A 42 -43.52 16.96 -10.36
N ASN A 43 -43.15 18.16 -9.89
CA ASN A 43 -42.07 18.33 -8.91
C ASN A 43 -42.38 17.63 -7.59
N SER A 44 -43.58 17.84 -7.02
CA SER A 44 -43.98 17.17 -5.77
C SER A 44 -44.07 15.65 -5.92
N SER A 45 -44.43 15.14 -7.11
CA SER A 45 -44.41 13.71 -7.39
C SER A 45 -42.99 13.15 -7.48
N ALA A 46 -42.05 13.91 -8.04
CA ALA A 46 -40.63 13.56 -8.06
C ALA A 46 -40.04 13.54 -6.64
N ASP A 47 -40.32 14.56 -5.83
CA ASP A 47 -39.91 14.61 -4.42
C ASP A 47 -40.48 13.42 -3.64
N SER A 48 -41.74 13.04 -3.90
CA SER A 48 -42.38 11.89 -3.26
C SER A 48 -41.77 10.55 -3.70
N LEU A 49 -41.39 10.43 -4.98
CA LEU A 49 -40.68 9.26 -5.49
C LEU A 49 -39.31 9.13 -4.80
N MET A 50 -38.54 10.23 -4.75
CA MET A 50 -37.23 10.26 -4.09
C MET A 50 -37.34 10.16 -2.56
N ALA A 51 -38.48 10.46 -1.94
CA ALA A 51 -38.66 10.22 -0.51
C ALA A 51 -38.66 8.73 -0.14
N GLN A 52 -38.76 7.81 -1.11
CA GLN A 52 -38.71 6.37 -0.92
C GLN A 52 -37.28 5.79 -0.85
N TYR A 53 -36.29 6.57 -0.41
CA TYR A 53 -34.92 6.10 -0.24
C TYR A 53 -34.83 4.85 0.66
N HIS A 54 -33.80 4.05 0.45
CA HIS A 54 -33.57 2.81 1.18
C HIS A 54 -33.22 3.09 2.65
N ARG A 55 -34.16 2.75 3.55
CA ARG A 55 -34.09 3.15 4.97
C ARG A 55 -32.90 2.54 5.71
N GLU A 56 -32.50 1.31 5.40
CA GLU A 56 -31.36 0.66 6.07
C GLU A 56 -30.02 1.30 5.66
N LEU A 57 -29.87 1.72 4.40
CA LEU A 57 -28.68 2.46 3.94
C LEU A 57 -28.59 3.80 4.67
N TRP A 58 -29.69 4.54 4.73
CA TRP A 58 -29.73 5.80 5.47
C TRP A 58 -29.45 5.60 6.97
N ASN A 59 -30.09 4.60 7.60
CA ASN A 59 -29.98 4.38 9.04
C ASN A 59 -28.57 3.97 9.48
N LYS A 60 -27.90 3.09 8.72
CA LYS A 60 -26.56 2.60 9.07
C LYS A 60 -25.43 3.47 8.50
N TYR A 61 -25.60 4.01 7.28
CA TYR A 61 -24.51 4.64 6.52
C TYR A 61 -24.81 6.10 6.11
N ARG A 62 -26.03 6.60 6.31
CA ARG A 62 -26.44 7.96 5.90
C ARG A 62 -26.30 8.22 4.40
N ILE A 63 -26.40 7.16 3.60
CA ILE A 63 -26.44 7.22 2.14
C ILE A 63 -27.89 7.21 1.67
N LEU A 64 -28.22 8.09 0.73
CA LEU A 64 -29.52 8.09 0.07
C LEU A 64 -29.41 7.36 -1.28
N GLY A 65 -30.34 6.44 -1.49
CA GLY A 65 -30.45 5.69 -2.73
C GLY A 65 -31.86 5.12 -2.84
N LEU A 66 -32.49 5.30 -3.99
CA LEU A 66 -33.82 4.77 -4.28
C LEU A 66 -33.64 3.39 -4.90
N GLU A 67 -34.09 2.36 -4.20
CA GLU A 67 -34.04 0.98 -4.71
C GLU A 67 -35.09 0.78 -5.81
N TYR A 68 -34.70 0.13 -6.90
CA TYR A 68 -35.61 -0.19 -8.00
C TYR A 68 -35.29 -1.54 -8.63
N ASP A 69 -36.33 -2.22 -9.14
CA ASP A 69 -36.15 -3.44 -9.93
C ASP A 69 -36.03 -3.14 -11.43
N LYS A 70 -36.89 -2.24 -11.92
CA LYS A 70 -37.01 -1.86 -13.33
C LYS A 70 -37.54 -0.44 -13.45
N ALA A 71 -37.18 0.25 -14.53
CA ALA A 71 -37.66 1.61 -14.82
C ALA A 71 -39.19 1.69 -14.84
N GLU A 72 -39.90 0.67 -15.35
CA GLU A 72 -41.36 0.67 -15.41
C GLU A 72 -42.03 0.67 -14.02
N THR A 73 -41.34 0.15 -12.99
CA THR A 73 -41.81 0.20 -11.60
C THR A 73 -41.81 1.66 -11.13
N LEU A 74 -40.72 2.40 -11.38
CA LEU A 74 -40.63 3.82 -11.05
C LEU A 74 -41.64 4.66 -11.84
N GLU A 75 -41.86 4.38 -13.12
CA GLU A 75 -42.90 5.05 -13.93
C GLU A 75 -44.30 4.88 -13.33
N LYS A 76 -44.59 3.67 -12.82
CA LYS A 76 -45.86 3.35 -12.18
C LYS A 76 -46.01 4.08 -10.84
N GLU A 77 -44.99 4.07 -10.01
CA GLU A 77 -45.00 4.78 -8.72
C GLU A 77 -45.13 6.29 -8.91
N PHE A 78 -44.37 6.87 -9.84
CA PHE A 78 -44.48 8.27 -10.21
C PHE A 78 -45.90 8.64 -10.67
N ARG A 79 -46.56 7.75 -11.44
CA ARG A 79 -47.97 7.92 -11.84
C ARG A 79 -48.93 7.92 -10.64
N GLU A 80 -48.70 7.04 -9.68
CA GLU A 80 -49.51 6.97 -8.45
C GLU A 80 -49.37 8.25 -7.62
N PHE A 81 -48.17 8.83 -7.52
CA PHE A 81 -47.95 10.13 -6.87
C PHE A 81 -48.57 11.30 -7.63
N MET A 82 -48.61 11.23 -8.97
CA MET A 82 -49.29 12.24 -9.79
C MET A 82 -50.83 12.18 -9.71
N ARG A 83 -51.41 11.00 -9.42
CA ARG A 83 -52.86 10.76 -9.48
C ARG A 83 -53.69 11.76 -8.67
N PRO A 84 -53.37 12.08 -7.39
CA PRO A 84 -54.15 13.04 -6.60
C PRO A 84 -54.25 14.42 -7.27
N TYR A 85 -53.20 14.85 -7.98
CA TYR A 85 -53.20 16.13 -8.69
C TYR A 85 -54.07 16.11 -9.95
N MET A 86 -54.19 14.96 -10.60
CA MET A 86 -55.04 14.79 -11.79
C MET A 86 -56.52 14.62 -11.44
N GLU A 87 -56.81 14.04 -10.27
CA GLU A 87 -58.18 13.81 -9.77
C GLU A 87 -58.74 14.99 -8.96
N ALA A 88 -57.92 15.95 -8.59
CA ALA A 88 -58.34 17.13 -7.84
C ALA A 88 -59.40 17.95 -8.58
N GLU A 89 -60.51 18.26 -7.90
CA GLU A 89 -61.54 19.18 -8.41
C GLU A 89 -61.04 20.62 -8.41
N ASN A 90 -60.46 21.07 -9.53
CA ASN A 90 -59.90 22.41 -9.69
C ASN A 90 -60.18 23.00 -11.09
N TRP A 91 -59.67 24.22 -11.34
CA TRP A 91 -59.86 24.96 -12.59
C TRP A 91 -59.01 24.43 -13.77
N TYR A 92 -58.22 23.38 -13.55
CA TYR A 92 -57.22 22.82 -14.44
C TYR A 92 -57.40 21.30 -14.63
N PRO A 93 -58.53 20.83 -15.20
CA PRO A 93 -58.76 19.41 -15.43
C PRO A 93 -57.74 18.84 -16.44
N MET A 94 -57.01 17.81 -16.03
CA MET A 94 -55.90 17.21 -16.75
C MET A 94 -55.93 15.69 -16.66
N LYS A 95 -55.32 15.02 -17.65
CA LYS A 95 -55.08 13.57 -17.63
C LYS A 95 -53.64 13.27 -17.99
N ALA A 96 -52.97 12.46 -17.17
CA ALA A 96 -51.67 11.91 -17.53
C ALA A 96 -51.86 10.84 -18.62
N GLU A 97 -51.35 11.11 -19.81
CA GLU A 97 -51.40 10.18 -20.95
C GLU A 97 -50.22 9.21 -20.91
N GLN A 98 -49.04 9.74 -20.60
CA GLN A 98 -47.80 8.98 -20.57
C GLN A 98 -46.82 9.57 -19.56
N ILE A 99 -46.16 8.69 -18.83
CA ILE A 99 -45.04 9.00 -17.94
C ILE A 99 -43.90 8.10 -18.39
N ARG A 100 -42.69 8.65 -18.51
CA ARG A 100 -41.49 7.91 -18.89
C ARG A 100 -40.33 8.32 -18.01
N ILE A 101 -39.53 7.36 -17.58
CA ILE A 101 -38.20 7.65 -17.06
C ILE A 101 -37.27 7.82 -18.28
N THR A 102 -36.60 8.97 -18.36
CA THR A 102 -35.73 9.32 -19.49
C THR A 102 -34.27 8.98 -19.21
N ASP A 103 -33.83 9.12 -17.98
CA ASP A 103 -32.47 8.79 -17.55
C ASP A 103 -32.43 8.45 -16.04
N MET A 104 -31.42 7.69 -15.62
CA MET A 104 -31.17 7.33 -14.22
C MET A 104 -29.68 7.15 -13.99
N THR A 105 -29.20 7.56 -12.82
CA THR A 105 -27.82 7.32 -12.39
C THR A 105 -27.81 6.48 -11.11
N ASP A 106 -27.17 5.31 -11.17
CA ASP A 106 -26.96 4.46 -9.99
C ASP A 106 -25.77 4.92 -9.15
N LEU A 107 -25.81 4.65 -7.84
CA LEU A 107 -24.71 4.97 -6.91
C LEU A 107 -23.36 4.37 -7.32
N THR A 108 -23.38 3.19 -7.97
CA THR A 108 -22.17 2.47 -8.39
C THR A 108 -21.62 2.93 -9.75
N GLN A 109 -22.28 3.85 -10.45
CA GLN A 109 -21.83 4.37 -11.74
C GLN A 109 -20.73 5.44 -11.58
N GLY A 110 -20.11 5.83 -12.69
CA GLY A 110 -19.14 6.94 -12.74
C GLY A 110 -17.88 6.69 -11.91
N ASP A 111 -17.40 5.45 -11.86
CA ASP A 111 -16.26 5.04 -11.03
C ASP A 111 -16.41 5.43 -9.55
N GLY A 112 -17.64 5.37 -9.03
CA GLY A 112 -17.94 5.64 -7.62
C GLY A 112 -18.11 7.11 -7.28
N ARG A 113 -17.92 8.04 -8.23
CA ARG A 113 -17.99 9.50 -7.97
C ARG A 113 -19.34 9.98 -7.40
N TYR A 114 -20.44 9.32 -7.77
CA TYR A 114 -21.77 9.68 -7.26
C TYR A 114 -21.93 9.24 -5.80
N PHE A 115 -21.45 8.05 -5.46
CA PHE A 115 -21.39 7.58 -4.09
C PHE A 115 -20.43 8.41 -3.22
N GLU A 116 -19.26 8.77 -3.74
CA GLU A 116 -18.34 9.71 -3.07
C GLU A 116 -19.05 11.04 -2.79
N GLN A 117 -19.76 11.59 -3.76
CA GLN A 117 -20.47 12.85 -3.59
C GLN A 117 -21.57 12.77 -2.52
N GLU A 118 -22.34 11.67 -2.45
CA GLU A 118 -23.31 11.45 -1.37
C GLU A 118 -22.65 11.49 0.01
N ILE A 119 -21.48 10.86 0.15
CA ILE A 119 -20.70 10.92 1.39
C ILE A 119 -20.27 12.35 1.69
N LEU A 120 -19.70 13.05 0.70
CA LEU A 120 -19.23 14.42 0.89
C LEU A 120 -20.37 15.38 1.24
N ASP A 121 -21.52 15.26 0.58
CA ASP A 121 -22.72 16.06 0.85
C ASP A 121 -23.24 15.81 2.27
N TYR A 122 -23.25 14.55 2.73
CA TYR A 122 -23.56 14.24 4.12
C TYR A 122 -22.52 14.85 5.08
N MET A 123 -21.23 14.70 4.78
CA MET A 123 -20.14 15.13 5.66
C MET A 123 -20.08 16.66 5.80
N LYS A 124 -20.54 17.45 4.83
CA LYS A 124 -20.72 18.91 4.97
C LYS A 124 -21.50 19.29 6.24
N TYR A 125 -22.53 18.51 6.59
CA TYR A 125 -23.41 18.78 7.72
C TYR A 125 -23.26 17.80 8.89
N GLY A 126 -22.71 16.60 8.64
CA GLY A 126 -22.49 15.54 9.63
C GLY A 126 -21.27 15.75 10.56
N LEU A 127 -20.54 16.85 10.37
CA LEU A 127 -19.30 17.20 11.08
C LEU A 127 -19.48 18.30 12.14
N LEU A 128 -20.71 18.56 12.61
CA LEU A 128 -20.99 19.59 13.62
C LEU A 128 -20.25 19.38 14.96
N ASP A 129 -19.79 18.15 15.24
CA ASP A 129 -19.04 17.79 16.45
C ASP A 129 -17.52 17.62 16.20
N ALA A 130 -17.01 17.89 15.00
CA ALA A 130 -15.59 17.78 14.67
C ALA A 130 -14.87 19.14 14.82
N ASP A 131 -13.71 19.17 15.48
CA ASP A 131 -12.88 20.37 15.54
C ASP A 131 -12.26 20.64 14.16
N TRP A 132 -12.75 21.69 13.50
CA TRP A 132 -12.39 22.07 12.13
C TRP A 132 -11.02 22.74 12.01
N ASP A 133 -10.52 23.33 13.10
CA ASP A 133 -9.26 24.08 13.10
C ASP A 133 -8.03 23.18 12.85
N GLU A 134 -8.20 21.84 12.87
CA GLU A 134 -7.17 20.84 12.58
C GLU A 134 -7.31 20.14 11.21
N LEU A 135 -8.41 20.36 10.48
CA LEU A 135 -8.74 19.70 9.21
C LEU A 135 -8.82 20.71 8.05
N ASP A 136 -7.65 21.18 7.60
CA ASP A 136 -7.51 22.01 6.40
C ASP A 136 -6.66 21.31 5.33
N GLU A 137 -6.56 21.92 4.14
CA GLU A 137 -5.73 21.38 3.05
C GLU A 137 -4.24 21.35 3.39
N ALA A 138 -3.77 22.24 4.28
CA ALA A 138 -2.37 22.27 4.68
C ALA A 138 -2.02 21.06 5.57
N GLY A 139 -2.82 20.79 6.59
CA GLY A 139 -2.69 19.61 7.45
C GLY A 139 -2.90 18.30 6.68
N ALA A 140 -3.84 18.27 5.73
CA ALA A 140 -4.01 17.12 4.84
C ALA A 140 -2.77 16.91 3.95
N SER A 141 -2.16 17.98 3.45
CA SER A 141 -0.90 17.90 2.71
C SER A 141 0.26 17.40 3.59
N GLU A 142 0.42 17.92 4.80
CA GLU A 142 1.46 17.46 5.73
C GLU A 142 1.30 15.98 6.07
N LEU A 143 0.06 15.53 6.31
CA LEU A 143 -0.23 14.13 6.56
C LEU A 143 0.09 13.25 5.34
N LEU A 144 -0.16 13.73 4.12
CA LEU A 144 0.15 12.98 2.91
C LEU A 144 1.66 12.86 2.70
N GLU A 145 2.41 13.93 2.93
CA GLU A 145 3.87 13.91 2.83
C GLU A 145 4.46 12.97 3.89
N ALA A 146 3.94 12.97 5.12
CA ALA A 146 4.35 12.01 6.14
C ALA A 146 4.01 10.56 5.77
N TRP A 147 2.83 10.34 5.16
CA TRP A 147 2.43 9.04 4.65
C TRP A 147 3.38 8.55 3.55
N LYS A 148 3.71 9.41 2.57
CA LYS A 148 4.65 9.07 1.50
C LYS A 148 6.03 8.79 2.06
N GLU A 149 6.58 9.70 2.86
CA GLU A 149 7.92 9.58 3.44
C GLU A 149 8.07 8.29 4.25
N GLY A 150 7.13 7.98 5.14
CA GLY A 150 7.13 6.73 5.90
C GLY A 150 7.15 5.50 4.99
N ASN A 151 6.29 5.46 3.97
CA ASN A 151 6.26 4.31 3.05
C ASN A 151 7.51 4.22 2.16
N SER A 152 8.05 5.34 1.67
CA SER A 152 9.27 5.39 0.87
C SER A 152 10.49 4.95 1.68
N VAL A 153 10.62 5.42 2.92
CA VAL A 153 11.69 4.99 3.84
C VAL A 153 11.59 3.49 4.13
N ASN A 154 10.39 2.96 4.37
CA ASN A 154 10.20 1.53 4.57
C ASN A 154 10.62 0.72 3.31
N ARG A 155 10.17 1.10 2.12
CA ARG A 155 10.55 0.44 0.86
C ARG A 155 12.06 0.44 0.62
N VAL A 156 12.72 1.59 0.84
CA VAL A 156 14.18 1.70 0.74
C VAL A 156 14.85 0.81 1.79
N SER A 157 14.39 0.82 3.03
CA SER A 157 14.93 -0.01 4.11
C SER A 157 14.84 -1.51 3.79
N GLU A 158 13.70 -1.99 3.29
CA GLU A 158 13.52 -3.40 2.90
C GLU A 158 14.52 -3.84 1.82
N LEU A 159 14.78 -2.98 0.82
CA LEU A 159 15.77 -3.25 -0.23
C LEU A 159 17.18 -3.45 0.37
N TYR A 160 17.60 -2.55 1.27
CA TYR A 160 18.95 -2.59 1.86
C TYR A 160 19.09 -3.64 2.99
N ALA A 161 18.00 -3.96 3.69
CA ALA A 161 17.96 -5.11 4.59
C ALA A 161 18.16 -6.44 3.84
N ALA A 162 17.61 -6.57 2.62
CA ALA A 162 17.89 -7.73 1.78
C ALA A 162 19.37 -7.81 1.37
N HIS A 163 20.01 -6.69 1.07
CA HIS A 163 21.45 -6.63 0.76
C HIS A 163 22.32 -7.00 1.96
N SER A 164 21.87 -6.74 3.19
CA SER A 164 22.61 -7.10 4.41
C SER A 164 22.85 -8.59 4.49
N ARG A 165 21.83 -9.39 4.12
CA ARG A 165 21.96 -10.85 4.01
C ARG A 165 22.93 -11.29 2.90
N GLU A 166 23.00 -10.56 1.80
CA GLU A 166 23.95 -10.83 0.72
C GLU A 166 25.39 -10.46 1.12
N ALA A 167 25.59 -9.34 1.82
CA ALA A 167 26.88 -8.96 2.41
C ALA A 167 27.41 -10.04 3.37
N VAL A 168 26.55 -10.62 4.21
CA VAL A 168 26.92 -11.78 5.06
C VAL A 168 27.40 -12.98 4.24
N LYS A 169 26.82 -13.23 3.05
CA LYS A 169 27.33 -14.31 2.16
C LYS A 169 28.71 -13.98 1.59
N VAL A 170 29.01 -12.72 1.33
CA VAL A 170 30.34 -12.25 0.92
C VAL A 170 31.34 -12.50 2.07
N GLU A 171 30.98 -12.15 3.31
CA GLU A 171 31.80 -12.42 4.49
C GLU A 171 32.09 -13.91 4.70
N LYS A 172 31.08 -14.78 4.55
CA LYS A 172 31.25 -16.25 4.63
C LYS A 172 32.22 -16.81 3.59
N ALA A 173 32.28 -16.20 2.40
CA ALA A 173 33.25 -16.60 1.38
C ALA A 173 34.68 -16.25 1.80
N LEU A 174 34.88 -15.10 2.46
CA LEU A 174 36.18 -14.71 3.01
C LEU A 174 36.60 -15.57 4.20
N GLU A 175 35.66 -15.94 5.08
CA GLU A 175 35.91 -16.93 6.14
C GLU A 175 36.45 -18.25 5.57
N THR A 176 35.88 -18.68 4.44
CA THR A 176 36.30 -19.90 3.75
C THR A 176 37.73 -19.76 3.21
N ILE A 177 38.07 -18.64 2.57
CA ILE A 177 39.44 -18.39 2.07
C ILE A 177 40.44 -18.36 3.24
N ASN A 178 40.11 -17.66 4.33
CA ASN A 178 40.99 -17.57 5.48
C ASN A 178 41.22 -18.92 6.16
N SER A 179 40.20 -19.79 6.21
CA SER A 179 40.37 -21.16 6.72
C SER A 179 41.42 -21.94 5.94
N THR A 180 41.48 -21.78 4.62
CA THR A 180 42.51 -22.38 3.75
C THR A 180 43.90 -21.81 4.05
N LEU A 181 44.01 -20.49 4.27
CA LEU A 181 45.27 -19.83 4.59
C LEU A 181 45.82 -20.22 5.97
N LEU A 182 44.93 -20.42 6.96
CA LEU A 182 45.31 -20.97 8.26
C LEU A 182 45.78 -22.43 8.14
N ALA A 183 45.09 -23.25 7.35
CA ALA A 183 45.52 -24.62 7.07
C ALA A 183 46.88 -24.66 6.36
N GLN A 184 47.14 -23.76 5.42
CA GLN A 184 48.47 -23.59 4.81
C GLN A 184 49.55 -23.34 5.86
N LYS A 185 49.31 -22.43 6.81
CA LYS A 185 50.27 -22.13 7.89
C LYS A 185 50.54 -23.36 8.77
N GLU A 186 49.48 -24.06 9.20
CA GLU A 186 49.60 -25.28 10.00
C GLU A 186 50.40 -26.37 9.26
N ARG A 187 50.15 -26.54 7.95
CA ARG A 187 50.89 -27.51 7.13
C ARG A 187 52.34 -27.11 6.93
N TRP A 188 52.63 -25.82 6.83
CA TRP A 188 53.99 -25.31 6.75
C TRP A 188 54.78 -25.61 8.03
N GLU A 189 54.18 -25.38 9.20
CA GLU A 189 54.77 -25.72 10.51
C GLU A 189 55.01 -27.23 10.64
N GLN A 190 54.03 -28.07 10.27
CA GLN A 190 54.19 -29.53 10.26
C GLN A 190 55.29 -30.01 9.32
N GLY A 191 55.45 -29.37 8.15
CA GLY A 191 56.53 -29.68 7.22
C GLY A 191 57.89 -29.34 7.81
N LYS A 192 57.99 -28.22 8.53
CA LYS A 192 59.21 -27.84 9.25
C LYS A 192 59.57 -28.87 10.31
N ASP A 193 58.60 -29.31 11.11
CA ASP A 193 58.83 -30.32 12.15
C ASP A 193 59.34 -31.66 11.56
N CYS A 194 58.81 -32.08 10.40
CA CYS A 194 59.32 -33.26 9.68
C CYS A 194 60.78 -33.07 9.27
N LEU A 195 61.14 -31.91 8.71
CA LEU A 195 62.52 -31.62 8.31
C LEU A 195 63.46 -31.58 9.53
N ASP A 196 63.02 -31.03 10.66
CA ASP A 196 63.80 -30.99 11.91
C ASP A 196 64.03 -32.40 12.49
N GLN A 197 63.16 -33.35 12.17
CA GLN A 197 63.28 -34.79 12.54
C GLN A 197 63.94 -35.65 11.45
N LEU A 198 64.42 -35.05 10.34
CA LEU A 198 64.99 -35.74 9.18
C LEU A 198 64.00 -36.70 8.48
N ASP A 199 62.69 -36.49 8.65
CA ASP A 199 61.62 -37.27 8.02
C ASP A 199 61.26 -36.69 6.63
N GLY A 200 62.06 -37.04 5.62
CA GLY A 200 61.84 -36.60 4.23
C GLY A 200 60.50 -37.04 3.64
N GLY A 201 60.09 -38.30 3.89
CA GLY A 201 58.82 -38.83 3.39
C GLY A 201 57.61 -38.13 4.03
N GLY A 202 57.68 -37.86 5.34
CA GLY A 202 56.71 -37.04 6.05
C GLY A 202 56.64 -35.62 5.51
N PHE A 203 57.80 -34.98 5.30
CA PHE A 203 57.88 -33.64 4.70
C PHE A 203 57.17 -33.58 3.34
N VAL A 204 57.52 -34.46 2.41
CA VAL A 204 56.91 -34.50 1.06
C VAL A 204 55.39 -34.71 1.15
N SER A 205 54.92 -35.55 2.08
CA SER A 205 53.48 -35.74 2.32
C SER A 205 52.79 -34.45 2.81
N ARG A 206 53.40 -33.71 3.74
CA ARG A 206 52.86 -32.44 4.28
C ARG A 206 52.88 -31.33 3.24
N ALA A 207 53.98 -31.22 2.48
CA ALA A 207 54.12 -30.26 1.38
C ALA A 207 53.09 -30.50 0.27
N ASN A 208 52.86 -31.76 -0.12
CA ASN A 208 51.80 -32.11 -1.07
C ASN A 208 50.39 -31.80 -0.54
N LYS A 209 50.13 -32.00 0.76
CA LYS A 209 48.85 -31.57 1.37
C LYS A 209 48.69 -30.06 1.33
N MET A 210 49.76 -29.30 1.57
CA MET A 210 49.76 -27.84 1.46
C MET A 210 49.46 -27.37 0.03
N ILE A 211 50.05 -28.00 -0.99
CA ILE A 211 49.71 -27.76 -2.41
C ILE A 211 48.21 -27.95 -2.65
N ARG A 212 47.61 -29.05 -2.16
CA ARG A 212 46.17 -29.31 -2.33
C ARG A 212 45.29 -28.25 -1.68
N GLU A 213 45.70 -27.68 -0.54
CA GLU A 213 44.98 -26.55 0.06
C GLU A 213 45.09 -25.29 -0.81
N LEU A 214 46.28 -24.96 -1.30
CA LEU A 214 46.49 -23.81 -2.20
C LEU A 214 45.74 -23.94 -3.53
N GLU A 215 45.61 -25.16 -4.07
CA GLU A 215 44.86 -25.43 -5.31
C GLU A 215 43.36 -25.11 -5.18
N ARG A 216 42.83 -25.04 -3.95
CA ARG A 216 41.43 -24.63 -3.70
C ARG A 216 41.23 -23.13 -3.77
N LEU A 217 42.26 -22.32 -3.49
CA LEU A 217 42.16 -20.86 -3.40
C LEU A 217 41.57 -20.23 -4.68
N PRO A 218 42.00 -20.55 -5.91
CA PRO A 218 41.40 -19.97 -7.11
C PRO A 218 39.89 -20.22 -7.24
N GLY A 219 39.40 -21.37 -6.77
CA GLY A 219 37.96 -21.67 -6.77
C GLY A 219 37.20 -20.87 -5.70
N GLN A 220 37.80 -20.71 -4.53
CA GLN A 220 37.22 -19.93 -3.42
C GLN A 220 37.20 -18.43 -3.74
N VAL A 221 38.27 -17.91 -4.36
CA VAL A 221 38.33 -16.53 -4.85
C VAL A 221 37.23 -16.28 -5.88
N ARG A 222 37.06 -17.15 -6.89
CA ARG A 222 35.94 -17.04 -7.85
C ARG A 222 34.56 -17.05 -7.19
N SER A 223 34.39 -17.83 -6.12
CA SER A 223 33.12 -17.85 -5.38
C SER A 223 32.89 -16.56 -4.59
N TYR A 224 33.94 -15.96 -4.03
CA TYR A 224 33.86 -14.65 -3.40
C TYR A 224 33.54 -13.57 -4.44
N GLU A 225 34.27 -13.59 -5.56
CA GLU A 225 34.12 -12.64 -6.67
C GLU A 225 32.67 -12.59 -7.14
N LYS A 226 32.11 -13.76 -7.48
CA LYS A 226 30.72 -13.89 -7.91
C LYS A 226 29.73 -13.30 -6.89
N ARG A 227 29.91 -13.60 -5.59
CA ARG A 227 28.97 -13.11 -4.55
C ARG A 227 29.03 -11.60 -4.37
N ALA A 228 30.23 -11.02 -4.47
CA ALA A 228 30.39 -9.58 -4.38
C ALA A 228 29.91 -8.87 -5.66
N ASP A 229 30.03 -9.50 -6.83
CA ASP A 229 29.46 -8.99 -8.09
C ASP A 229 27.92 -9.04 -8.05
N ASP A 230 27.34 -10.16 -7.62
CA ASP A 230 25.90 -10.31 -7.41
C ASP A 230 25.35 -9.26 -6.42
N LEU A 231 26.12 -8.92 -5.37
CA LEU A 231 25.76 -7.86 -4.41
C LEU A 231 25.85 -6.47 -5.07
N TYR A 232 26.91 -6.20 -5.81
CA TYR A 232 27.11 -4.92 -6.50
C TYR A 232 25.99 -4.65 -7.52
N GLU A 233 25.63 -5.63 -8.35
CA GLU A 233 24.52 -5.50 -9.31
C GLU A 233 23.20 -5.16 -8.61
N LYS A 234 22.87 -5.86 -7.52
CA LYS A 234 21.66 -5.59 -6.73
C LYS A 234 21.64 -4.20 -6.09
N LEU A 235 22.81 -3.69 -5.68
CA LEU A 235 22.94 -2.34 -5.13
C LEU A 235 22.70 -1.28 -6.20
N VAL A 236 23.22 -1.48 -7.43
CA VAL A 236 22.94 -0.60 -8.57
C VAL A 236 21.44 -0.55 -8.87
N ASP A 237 20.76 -1.70 -8.91
CA ASP A 237 19.30 -1.76 -9.12
C ASP A 237 18.52 -1.06 -7.99
N SER A 238 19.00 -1.19 -6.75
CA SER A 238 18.34 -0.58 -5.59
C SER A 238 18.60 0.91 -5.49
N ARG A 239 19.72 1.38 -6.03
CA ARG A 239 20.05 2.79 -6.16
C ARG A 239 19.10 3.50 -7.11
N GLU A 240 18.73 2.87 -8.23
CA GLU A 240 17.72 3.39 -9.14
C GLU A 240 16.36 3.56 -8.43
N LYS A 241 15.91 2.52 -7.70
CA LYS A 241 14.68 2.59 -6.89
C LYS A 241 14.73 3.65 -5.80
N PHE A 242 15.87 3.82 -5.13
CA PHE A 242 16.02 4.90 -4.16
C PHE A 242 15.84 6.28 -4.80
N LEU A 243 16.34 6.49 -6.02
CA LEU A 243 16.16 7.76 -6.75
C LEU A 243 14.70 8.00 -7.15
N GLU A 244 13.93 6.96 -7.46
CA GLU A 244 12.49 7.04 -7.71
C GLU A 244 11.73 7.49 -6.46
N GLU A 245 12.12 6.98 -5.29
CA GLU A 245 11.51 7.32 -3.99
C GLU A 245 11.99 8.68 -3.44
N ALA A 246 13.10 9.21 -3.93
CA ALA A 246 13.77 10.37 -3.34
C ALA A 246 12.98 11.69 -3.42
N SER A 247 11.93 11.78 -4.24
CA SER A 247 11.03 12.94 -4.28
C SER A 247 10.09 13.01 -3.09
N ASP A 248 9.82 11.87 -2.46
CA ASP A 248 8.87 11.71 -1.36
C ASP A 248 9.57 11.80 0.02
N LEU A 249 10.88 12.09 0.03
CA LEU A 249 11.71 12.17 1.24
C LEU A 249 12.05 13.63 1.57
N SER A 250 11.99 13.97 2.86
CA SER A 250 12.54 15.23 3.35
C SER A 250 14.06 15.30 3.15
N GLY A 251 14.60 16.52 3.08
CA GLY A 251 16.02 16.75 2.81
C GLY A 251 16.96 16.06 3.82
N ASP A 252 16.60 16.09 5.10
CA ASP A 252 17.41 15.49 6.18
C ASP A 252 17.37 13.97 6.12
N VAL A 253 16.19 13.37 5.91
CA VAL A 253 16.01 11.91 5.79
C VAL A 253 16.73 11.40 4.55
N ARG A 254 16.57 12.09 3.42
CA ARG A 254 17.26 11.77 2.17
C ARG A 254 18.78 11.81 2.36
N ALA A 255 19.32 12.84 3.02
CA ALA A 255 20.75 12.93 3.29
C ALA A 255 21.24 11.81 4.22
N GLY A 256 20.46 11.45 5.24
CA GLY A 256 20.76 10.33 6.13
C GLY A 256 20.79 8.98 5.40
N LEU A 257 19.79 8.70 4.55
CA LEU A 257 19.77 7.49 3.72
C LEU A 257 20.92 7.48 2.71
N GLU A 258 21.19 8.61 2.05
CA GLU A 258 22.31 8.75 1.11
C GLU A 258 23.66 8.44 1.77
N GLU A 259 23.89 8.95 2.99
CA GLU A 259 25.10 8.67 3.77
C GLU A 259 25.27 7.16 3.98
N GLU A 260 24.22 6.47 4.43
CA GLU A 260 24.26 5.02 4.70
C GLU A 260 24.38 4.19 3.42
N ILE A 261 23.65 4.55 2.35
CA ILE A 261 23.70 3.88 1.04
C ILE A 261 25.11 3.99 0.43
N SER A 262 25.73 5.18 0.48
CA SER A 262 27.07 5.39 -0.09
C SER A 262 28.14 4.54 0.60
N GLN A 263 28.01 4.32 1.91
CA GLN A 263 28.90 3.45 2.68
C GLN A 263 28.70 1.98 2.28
N TYR A 264 27.46 1.60 1.99
CA TYR A 264 27.10 0.29 1.48
C TYR A 264 27.69 0.03 0.08
N GLU A 265 27.59 1.00 -0.82
CA GLU A 265 28.16 0.92 -2.17
C GLU A 265 29.69 0.84 -2.12
N ALA A 266 30.33 1.62 -1.23
CA ALA A 266 31.77 1.55 -1.01
C ALA A 266 32.23 0.18 -0.51
N TYR A 267 31.41 -0.53 0.27
CA TYR A 267 31.70 -1.90 0.72
C TYR A 267 31.73 -2.90 -0.45
N ALA A 268 30.83 -2.76 -1.43
CA ALA A 268 30.66 -3.69 -2.56
C ALA A 268 31.44 -3.29 -3.82
N ALA A 269 32.17 -2.18 -3.81
CA ALA A 269 32.86 -1.64 -4.99
C ALA A 269 33.86 -2.62 -5.62
N GLN A 270 33.78 -2.76 -6.95
CA GLN A 270 34.61 -3.69 -7.73
C GLN A 270 36.12 -3.38 -7.64
N ASP A 271 36.50 -2.11 -7.54
CA ASP A 271 37.89 -1.66 -7.41
C ASP A 271 38.35 -1.46 -5.96
N GLY A 272 37.48 -1.83 -5.01
CA GLY A 272 37.76 -1.77 -3.58
C GLY A 272 39.07 -2.47 -3.22
N GLN A 273 39.82 -1.89 -2.28
CA GLN A 273 41.11 -2.45 -1.83
C GLN A 273 40.97 -3.92 -1.44
N ARG A 274 39.90 -4.26 -0.70
CA ARG A 274 39.57 -5.62 -0.28
C ARG A 274 39.44 -6.59 -1.45
N ARG A 275 38.76 -6.17 -2.51
CA ARG A 275 38.53 -6.98 -3.70
C ARG A 275 39.87 -7.31 -4.38
N ARG A 276 40.72 -6.31 -4.60
CA ARG A 276 42.05 -6.47 -5.19
C ARG A 276 42.96 -7.40 -4.39
N GLU A 277 42.95 -7.30 -3.07
CA GLU A 277 43.77 -8.17 -2.20
C GLU A 277 43.34 -9.64 -2.28
N VAL A 278 42.03 -9.90 -2.37
CA VAL A 278 41.51 -11.27 -2.49
C VAL A 278 41.76 -11.84 -3.89
N GLU A 279 41.60 -11.04 -4.94
CA GLU A 279 41.89 -11.43 -6.33
C GLU A 279 43.36 -11.83 -6.53
N ALA A 280 44.29 -11.10 -5.88
CA ALA A 280 45.72 -11.38 -5.94
C ALA A 280 46.09 -12.78 -5.43
N LEU A 281 45.31 -13.36 -4.49
CA LEU A 281 45.55 -14.72 -3.96
C LEU A 281 45.49 -15.79 -5.05
N THR A 282 44.75 -15.57 -6.14
CA THR A 282 44.70 -16.52 -7.26
C THR A 282 46.06 -16.69 -7.92
N ASN A 283 46.76 -15.59 -8.20
CA ASN A 283 48.07 -15.65 -8.83
C ASN A 283 49.15 -16.03 -7.81
N LEU A 284 49.09 -15.45 -6.61
CA LEU A 284 50.03 -15.75 -5.53
C LEU A 284 50.01 -17.24 -5.13
N SER A 285 48.83 -17.88 -5.09
CA SER A 285 48.71 -19.31 -4.80
C SER A 285 49.40 -20.19 -5.85
N ARG A 286 49.30 -19.84 -7.14
CA ARG A 286 50.01 -20.55 -8.23
C ARG A 286 51.52 -20.43 -8.06
N ASP A 287 52.03 -19.23 -7.79
CA ASP A 287 53.46 -19.01 -7.57
C ASP A 287 53.97 -19.79 -6.36
N ARG A 288 53.17 -19.87 -5.28
CA ARG A 288 53.52 -20.66 -4.09
C ARG A 288 53.47 -22.16 -4.33
N ILE A 289 52.53 -22.66 -5.13
CA ILE A 289 52.49 -24.08 -5.51
C ILE A 289 53.75 -24.47 -6.26
N LEU A 290 54.17 -23.67 -7.26
CA LEU A 290 55.41 -23.92 -8.00
C LEU A 290 56.61 -23.92 -7.07
N TRP A 291 56.69 -22.92 -6.19
CA TRP A 291 57.75 -22.83 -5.19
C TRP A 291 57.82 -24.07 -4.29
N ILE A 292 56.68 -24.59 -3.82
CA ILE A 292 56.64 -25.79 -2.96
C ILE A 292 57.10 -27.03 -3.74
N ARG A 293 56.71 -27.16 -5.01
CA ARG A 293 57.18 -28.26 -5.88
C ARG A 293 58.70 -28.26 -6.01
N ASP A 294 59.31 -27.09 -6.23
CA ASP A 294 60.78 -27.00 -6.27
C ASP A 294 61.44 -27.48 -4.96
N VAL A 295 60.82 -27.23 -3.79
CA VAL A 295 61.33 -27.74 -2.50
C VAL A 295 61.11 -29.24 -2.33
N ILE A 296 60.00 -29.78 -2.85
CA ILE A 296 59.76 -31.23 -2.89
C ILE A 296 60.84 -31.91 -3.75
N ASP A 297 61.13 -31.37 -4.94
CA ASP A 297 62.16 -31.93 -5.82
C ASP A 297 63.55 -31.92 -5.14
N MET A 298 63.87 -30.86 -4.40
CA MET A 298 65.10 -30.82 -3.58
C MET A 298 65.11 -31.89 -2.48
N ALA A 299 63.99 -32.09 -1.79
CA ALA A 299 63.86 -33.11 -0.76
C ALA A 299 63.97 -34.53 -1.32
N GLU A 300 63.37 -34.78 -2.49
CA GLU A 300 63.44 -36.06 -3.20
C GLU A 300 64.86 -36.37 -3.66
N ALA A 301 65.61 -35.38 -4.16
CA ALA A 301 67.03 -35.56 -4.49
C ALA A 301 67.90 -35.91 -3.27
N VAL A 302 67.63 -35.29 -2.11
CA VAL A 302 68.31 -35.63 -0.85
C VAL A 302 67.97 -37.06 -0.42
N MET A 303 66.69 -37.46 -0.47
CA MET A 303 66.28 -38.83 -0.14
C MET A 303 66.90 -39.87 -1.09
N GLU A 304 66.94 -39.58 -2.40
CA GLU A 304 67.56 -40.45 -3.40
C GLU A 304 69.05 -40.62 -3.10
N TYR A 305 69.76 -39.51 -2.85
CA TYR A 305 71.17 -39.53 -2.48
C TYR A 305 71.42 -40.39 -1.23
N ILE A 306 70.69 -40.16 -0.14
CA ILE A 306 70.80 -40.94 1.12
C ILE A 306 70.54 -42.42 0.85
N SER A 307 69.53 -42.76 0.04
CA SER A 307 69.18 -44.15 -0.27
C SER A 307 70.22 -44.90 -1.13
N SER A 308 70.97 -44.16 -1.94
CA SER A 308 71.99 -44.68 -2.86
C SER A 308 73.41 -44.56 -2.33
N TRP A 309 73.59 -43.99 -1.14
CA TRP A 309 74.89 -43.72 -0.57
C TRP A 309 75.56 -45.00 -0.09
N GLU A 310 76.82 -45.18 -0.49
CA GLU A 310 77.71 -46.24 -0.03
C GLU A 310 78.97 -45.58 0.56
N PRO A 311 79.46 -46.01 1.73
CA PRO A 311 80.68 -45.47 2.34
C PRO A 311 81.90 -45.76 1.46
N GLU A 312 82.81 -44.80 1.31
CA GLU A 312 84.05 -45.00 0.55
C GLU A 312 85.09 -45.77 1.40
N ASP A 313 85.08 -45.60 2.74
CA ASP A 313 85.90 -46.32 3.73
C ASP A 313 85.09 -46.72 5.01
N GLU A 314 85.61 -47.62 5.86
CA GLU A 314 84.93 -48.14 7.08
C GLU A 314 84.56 -47.07 8.12
N ASP A 315 85.20 -45.89 8.07
CA ASP A 315 85.00 -44.78 9.01
C ASP A 315 84.13 -43.64 8.44
N ASP A 316 83.58 -43.78 7.23
CA ASP A 316 82.72 -42.76 6.63
C ASP A 316 81.32 -42.78 7.26
N GLU A 317 80.92 -41.67 7.90
CA GLU A 317 79.57 -41.44 8.40
C GLU A 317 78.86 -40.38 7.55
N LEU A 318 77.65 -40.70 7.07
CA LEU A 318 76.83 -39.77 6.30
C LEU A 318 76.19 -38.73 7.22
N ASP A 319 76.56 -37.45 7.05
CA ASP A 319 75.91 -36.34 7.74
C ASP A 319 74.58 -35.97 7.05
N GLU A 320 73.53 -36.72 7.37
CA GLU A 320 72.19 -36.45 6.86
C GLU A 320 71.69 -35.05 7.23
N ASP A 321 72.06 -34.53 8.40
CA ASP A 321 71.62 -33.18 8.81
C ASP A 321 72.15 -32.11 7.85
N ALA A 322 73.44 -32.19 7.48
CA ALA A 322 74.05 -31.31 6.51
C ALA A 322 73.38 -31.38 5.13
N LEU A 323 72.95 -32.57 4.69
CA LEU A 323 72.24 -32.77 3.42
C LEU A 323 70.85 -32.12 3.40
N TRP A 324 70.15 -32.10 4.54
CA TRP A 324 68.82 -31.49 4.68
C TRP A 324 68.88 -29.96 4.90
N GLN A 325 70.03 -29.38 5.24
CA GLN A 325 70.18 -27.92 5.47
C GLN A 325 69.68 -27.05 4.31
N PRO A 326 69.99 -27.34 3.01
CA PRO A 326 69.48 -26.53 1.90
C PRO A 326 67.95 -26.56 1.80
N VAL A 327 67.33 -27.72 2.05
CA VAL A 327 65.86 -27.90 2.03
C VAL A 327 65.23 -27.11 3.18
N ARG A 328 65.77 -27.21 4.40
CA ARG A 328 65.32 -26.43 5.58
C ARG A 328 65.45 -24.94 5.35
N ALA A 329 66.60 -24.50 4.85
CA ALA A 329 66.86 -23.09 4.55
C ALA A 329 65.85 -22.57 3.52
N ARG A 330 65.60 -23.33 2.46
CA ARG A 330 64.59 -22.96 1.47
C ARG A 330 63.20 -22.92 2.08
N TRP A 331 62.75 -23.97 2.77
CA TRP A 331 61.43 -24.06 3.41
C TRP A 331 61.14 -22.89 4.38
N SER A 332 62.17 -22.44 5.11
CA SER A 332 62.08 -21.31 6.04
C SER A 332 61.78 -19.96 5.37
N GLN A 333 62.09 -19.82 4.08
CA GLN A 333 61.88 -18.60 3.29
C GLN A 333 60.49 -18.54 2.64
N TYR A 334 59.59 -19.48 2.98
CA TYR A 334 58.26 -19.53 2.38
C TYR A 334 57.48 -18.24 2.70
N GLY A 335 57.06 -17.53 1.64
CA GLY A 335 56.25 -16.33 1.77
C GLY A 335 54.80 -16.67 2.12
N MET A 336 54.46 -16.68 3.41
CA MET A 336 53.10 -17.02 3.87
C MET A 336 52.05 -16.15 3.20
N LEU A 337 51.08 -16.78 2.52
CA LEU A 337 49.88 -16.08 2.07
C LEU A 337 48.97 -15.80 3.26
N THR A 338 48.47 -14.57 3.34
CA THR A 338 47.55 -14.10 4.37
C THR A 338 46.42 -13.33 3.72
N LEU A 339 45.25 -13.34 4.34
CA LEU A 339 44.21 -12.38 3.99
C LEU A 339 44.66 -11.03 4.56
N GLY A 340 44.99 -10.08 3.69
CA GLY A 340 45.40 -8.73 4.08
C GLY A 340 44.25 -7.86 4.60
N VAL A 341 43.04 -8.43 4.62
CA VAL A 341 41.80 -7.77 5.04
C VAL A 341 41.21 -8.41 6.28
N GLU A 342 40.66 -7.59 7.16
CA GLU A 342 39.74 -8.07 8.19
C GLU A 342 38.42 -8.54 7.53
N PHE A 343 37.69 -9.44 8.17
CA PHE A 343 36.41 -9.98 7.67
C PHE A 343 35.68 -10.76 8.77
N GLY A 344 34.41 -11.03 8.53
CA GLY A 344 33.57 -11.89 9.36
C GLY A 344 32.86 -11.18 10.50
N VAL A 345 31.78 -11.81 10.97
CA VAL A 345 31.05 -11.41 12.17
C VAL A 345 31.61 -12.19 13.35
N ARG A 346 32.09 -11.47 14.38
CA ARG A 346 32.66 -12.09 15.60
C ARG A 346 31.57 -12.54 16.56
N ASP A 347 30.51 -11.75 16.73
CA ASP A 347 29.38 -12.07 17.61
C ASP A 347 28.19 -12.64 16.81
N LYS A 348 28.33 -13.90 16.37
CA LYS A 348 27.31 -14.60 15.56
C LYS A 348 26.00 -14.83 16.30
N GLU A 349 26.03 -14.80 17.64
CA GLU A 349 24.84 -14.96 18.47
C GLU A 349 23.95 -13.72 18.38
N LYS A 350 24.50 -12.52 18.60
CA LYS A 350 23.74 -11.27 18.46
C LYS A 350 23.28 -11.00 17.03
N GLU A 351 24.11 -11.32 16.04
CA GLU A 351 23.70 -11.29 14.64
C GLU A 351 22.46 -12.17 14.41
N GLY A 352 22.48 -13.41 14.91
CA GLY A 352 21.34 -14.33 14.81
C GLY A 352 20.07 -13.83 15.50
N PHE A 353 20.20 -13.15 16.64
CA PHE A 353 19.04 -12.53 17.31
C PHE A 353 18.45 -11.37 16.49
N LEU A 354 19.29 -10.52 15.89
CA LEU A 354 18.82 -9.46 14.99
C LEU A 354 18.16 -10.01 13.73
N GLU A 355 18.71 -11.08 13.15
CA GLU A 355 18.06 -11.78 12.03
C GLU A 355 16.70 -12.35 12.44
N GLN A 356 16.58 -12.93 13.63
CA GLN A 356 15.31 -13.43 14.15
C GLN A 356 14.29 -12.29 14.33
N ALA A 357 14.70 -11.17 14.94
CA ALA A 357 13.86 -9.98 15.07
C ALA A 357 13.40 -9.43 13.71
N GLY A 358 14.31 -9.32 12.73
CA GLY A 358 13.99 -8.90 11.37
C GLY A 358 12.99 -9.82 10.65
N ASN A 359 13.01 -11.12 10.95
CA ASN A 359 12.08 -12.08 10.36
C ASN A 359 10.69 -12.11 11.02
N MET A 360 10.48 -11.39 12.13
CA MET A 360 9.18 -11.33 12.83
C MET A 360 8.09 -10.62 12.02
N ALA A 361 8.45 -9.77 11.05
CA ALA A 361 7.51 -9.18 10.09
C ALA A 361 6.91 -10.20 9.10
N GLY A 362 7.43 -11.43 9.08
CA GLY A 362 7.02 -12.49 8.15
C GLY A 362 5.79 -13.28 8.59
N LYS A 363 5.79 -14.59 8.31
CA LYS A 363 4.69 -15.50 8.67
C LYS A 363 4.57 -15.56 10.21
N GLY A 364 3.40 -15.24 10.74
CA GLY A 364 3.15 -15.20 12.18
C GLY A 364 3.14 -13.80 12.78
N MET A 365 3.40 -12.75 11.99
CA MET A 365 3.39 -11.35 12.45
C MET A 365 2.06 -10.94 13.09
N LEU A 366 0.92 -11.39 12.52
CA LEU A 366 -0.40 -11.10 13.09
C LEU A 366 -0.51 -11.67 14.51
N GLU A 367 -0.11 -12.91 14.73
CA GLU A 367 -0.14 -13.55 16.05
C GLU A 367 0.73 -12.83 17.09
N LEU A 368 1.84 -12.21 16.65
CA LEU A 368 2.74 -11.47 17.53
C LEU A 368 2.13 -10.15 18.01
N VAL A 369 1.43 -9.43 17.13
CA VAL A 369 0.87 -8.10 17.46
C VAL A 369 -0.53 -8.17 18.06
N LEU A 370 -1.22 -9.30 17.97
CA LEU A 370 -2.55 -9.44 18.55
C LEU A 370 -2.50 -9.45 20.09
N PRO A 371 -3.43 -8.75 20.76
CA PRO A 371 -3.55 -8.82 22.22
C PRO A 371 -3.84 -10.23 22.69
N GLU A 372 -3.36 -10.58 23.89
CA GLU A 372 -3.72 -11.84 24.54
C GLU A 372 -5.24 -12.02 24.65
N GLY A 373 -5.69 -13.25 24.41
CA GLY A 373 -7.10 -13.63 24.44
C GLY A 373 -7.91 -13.24 23.19
N THR A 374 -7.27 -12.70 22.15
CA THR A 374 -7.97 -12.38 20.88
C THR A 374 -8.44 -13.65 20.18
N VAL A 375 -9.72 -13.67 19.78
CA VAL A 375 -10.31 -14.70 18.92
C VAL A 375 -10.45 -14.11 17.52
N VAL A 376 -9.52 -14.47 16.63
CA VAL A 376 -9.51 -13.96 15.25
C VAL A 376 -10.66 -14.58 14.47
N SER A 377 -11.48 -13.73 13.85
CA SER A 377 -12.55 -14.18 12.97
C SER A 377 -11.99 -14.87 11.72
N GLY A 378 -12.75 -15.83 11.20
CA GLY A 378 -12.44 -16.59 9.99
C GLY A 378 -13.56 -16.56 8.97
N THR A 379 -14.38 -15.51 9.00
CA THR A 379 -15.52 -15.32 8.11
C THR A 379 -15.03 -15.18 6.66
N ALA A 380 -15.62 -16.00 5.78
CA ALA A 380 -15.42 -15.88 4.34
C ALA A 380 -16.52 -15.00 3.76
N LEU A 381 -16.13 -13.87 3.17
CA LEU A 381 -17.00 -12.90 2.55
C LEU A 381 -17.47 -13.41 1.19
N ARG A 382 -18.76 -13.24 0.91
CA ARG A 382 -19.34 -13.56 -0.39
C ARG A 382 -19.20 -12.35 -1.31
N LEU A 383 -18.10 -12.29 -2.06
CA LEU A 383 -17.84 -11.19 -3.01
C LEU A 383 -18.56 -11.34 -4.36
N SER A 384 -19.19 -12.50 -4.62
CA SER A 384 -19.92 -12.72 -5.88
C SER A 384 -21.06 -11.72 -6.04
N GLY A 385 -21.00 -10.87 -7.08
CA GLY A 385 -22.04 -9.88 -7.35
C GLY A 385 -21.96 -8.63 -6.48
N THR A 386 -20.86 -8.41 -5.77
CA THR A 386 -20.62 -7.12 -5.10
C THR A 386 -20.12 -6.07 -6.10
N PRO A 387 -20.31 -4.77 -5.83
CA PRO A 387 -19.93 -3.69 -6.74
C PRO A 387 -18.47 -3.78 -7.22
N SER A 388 -17.51 -4.09 -6.35
CA SER A 388 -16.09 -4.15 -6.73
C SER A 388 -15.77 -5.26 -7.73
N VAL A 389 -16.50 -6.39 -7.68
CA VAL A 389 -16.34 -7.50 -8.63
C VAL A 389 -17.03 -7.17 -9.95
N GLN A 390 -18.23 -6.59 -9.90
CA GLN A 390 -18.98 -6.18 -11.09
C GLN A 390 -18.21 -5.16 -11.93
N ARG A 391 -17.60 -4.14 -11.30
CA ARG A 391 -16.75 -3.16 -11.98
C ARG A 391 -15.64 -3.82 -12.80
N LYS A 392 -15.00 -4.86 -12.25
CA LYS A 392 -13.90 -5.59 -12.91
C LYS A 392 -14.39 -6.45 -14.07
N THR A 393 -15.60 -7.01 -13.99
CA THR A 393 -16.18 -7.81 -15.09
C THR A 393 -16.66 -6.96 -16.26
N ASP A 394 -17.06 -5.72 -15.99
CA ASP A 394 -17.66 -4.83 -17.00
C ASP A 394 -16.62 -4.04 -17.81
N GLY A 395 -15.32 -4.35 -17.62
CA GLY A 395 -14.22 -3.73 -18.36
C GLY A 395 -13.69 -2.41 -17.78
N GLY A 396 -14.28 -1.92 -16.68
CA GLY A 396 -13.85 -0.70 -15.96
C GLY A 396 -12.54 -0.86 -15.16
N GLY A 397 -11.81 -1.96 -15.35
CA GLY A 397 -10.51 -2.22 -14.71
C GLY A 397 -9.29 -1.76 -15.53
N LEU A 398 -9.49 -1.20 -16.72
CA LEU A 398 -8.42 -0.53 -17.47
C LEU A 398 -8.21 0.84 -16.85
N LYS A 399 -7.04 1.05 -16.22
CA LYS A 399 -6.59 2.40 -15.85
C LYS A 399 -6.71 3.28 -17.10
N GLU A 400 -7.65 4.22 -17.10
CA GLU A 400 -7.57 5.34 -18.02
C GLU A 400 -6.25 6.05 -17.69
N THR A 401 -5.30 5.93 -18.61
CA THR A 401 -4.05 6.68 -18.56
C THR A 401 -4.38 8.16 -18.46
N ASP A 402 -3.70 8.89 -17.57
CA ASP A 402 -3.77 10.34 -17.36
C ASP A 402 -3.74 11.14 -18.67
N GLY A 403 -4.89 11.25 -19.30
CA GLY A 403 -5.09 11.98 -20.53
C GLY A 403 -6.50 12.50 -20.45
N ASP A 404 -6.63 13.83 -20.48
CA ASP A 404 -7.86 14.57 -20.68
C ASP A 404 -8.75 13.87 -21.72
N VAL A 405 -9.64 13.00 -21.27
CA VAL A 405 -10.79 12.58 -22.05
C VAL A 405 -11.89 13.54 -21.65
N ASP A 406 -11.94 14.62 -22.43
CA ASP A 406 -13.08 15.51 -22.62
C ASP A 406 -14.29 14.65 -23.04
N SER A 407 -14.88 13.97 -22.05
CA SER A 407 -16.15 13.28 -22.16
C SER A 407 -17.21 14.36 -22.12
N GLY A 408 -17.70 14.68 -23.32
CA GLY A 408 -18.62 15.77 -23.60
C GLY A 408 -19.63 16.04 -22.49
N ASN A 409 -19.50 17.22 -21.89
CA ASN A 409 -20.60 18.07 -21.47
C ASN A 409 -21.67 17.44 -20.53
N ASN A 410 -21.24 16.84 -19.41
CA ASN A 410 -22.03 16.76 -18.16
C ASN A 410 -21.17 17.28 -16.98
N GLY A 411 -20.75 18.54 -17.07
CA GLY A 411 -19.75 19.13 -16.18
C GLY A 411 -20.27 19.59 -14.81
N PHE A 412 -20.63 18.69 -13.89
CA PHE A 412 -20.94 19.17 -12.53
C PHE A 412 -20.60 18.25 -11.34
N LEU A 413 -20.63 16.92 -11.48
CA LEU A 413 -20.39 16.00 -10.35
C LEU A 413 -19.10 15.23 -10.53
N THR A 414 -18.19 15.38 -9.56
CA THR A 414 -16.78 15.02 -9.78
C THR A 414 -16.16 14.16 -8.68
N GLY A 415 -16.94 13.81 -7.65
CA GLY A 415 -16.44 13.01 -6.54
C GLY A 415 -15.31 13.71 -5.79
N VAL A 416 -14.40 12.92 -5.23
CA VAL A 416 -13.24 13.40 -4.47
C VAL A 416 -12.17 14.02 -5.38
N ARG A 417 -11.88 15.29 -5.15
CA ARG A 417 -10.90 16.10 -5.89
C ARG A 417 -9.74 16.63 -5.04
N THR A 418 -9.96 16.82 -3.75
CA THR A 418 -8.98 17.46 -2.87
C THR A 418 -8.52 16.54 -1.74
N LEU A 419 -7.40 16.87 -1.08
CA LEU A 419 -6.89 16.06 0.03
C LEU A 419 -7.81 16.16 1.24
N LEU A 420 -8.39 17.33 1.50
CA LEU A 420 -9.41 17.48 2.53
C LEU A 420 -10.59 16.53 2.28
N GLN A 421 -11.09 16.44 1.04
CA GLN A 421 -12.18 15.51 0.70
C GLN A 421 -11.80 14.04 0.93
N ARG A 422 -10.57 13.63 0.62
CA ARG A 422 -10.08 12.27 0.94
C ARG A 422 -10.07 12.01 2.45
N LEU A 423 -9.66 13.01 3.22
CA LEU A 423 -9.64 12.94 4.68
C LEU A 423 -11.07 12.85 5.25
N LEU A 424 -12.03 13.55 4.63
CA LEU A 424 -13.45 13.44 4.96
C LEU A 424 -14.02 12.03 4.67
N ILE A 425 -13.62 11.39 3.57
CA ILE A 425 -13.99 9.98 3.32
C ILE A 425 -13.41 9.08 4.41
N GLY A 426 -12.14 9.25 4.77
CA GLY A 426 -11.53 8.48 5.86
C GLY A 426 -12.23 8.69 7.21
N GLU A 427 -12.69 9.92 7.49
CA GLU A 427 -13.47 10.24 8.69
C GLU A 427 -14.86 9.60 8.66
N TYR A 428 -15.52 9.61 7.50
CA TYR A 428 -16.76 8.88 7.29
C TYR A 428 -16.57 7.38 7.56
N ASP A 429 -15.49 6.79 7.05
CA ASP A 429 -15.25 5.36 7.16
C ASP A 429 -15.16 4.91 8.62
N ILE A 430 -14.36 5.60 9.44
CA ILE A 430 -14.17 5.22 10.84
C ILE A 430 -15.43 5.38 11.70
N ARG A 431 -16.38 6.22 11.27
CA ARG A 431 -17.67 6.44 11.94
C ARG A 431 -18.68 5.34 11.64
N PHE A 432 -18.75 4.90 10.39
CA PHE A 432 -19.85 4.06 9.91
C PHE A 432 -19.48 2.59 9.68
N PHE A 433 -18.19 2.26 9.60
CA PHE A 433 -17.72 0.88 9.46
C PHE A 433 -17.07 0.34 10.74
N ASN A 434 -17.24 -0.96 10.94
CA ASN A 434 -16.67 -1.69 12.06
C ASN A 434 -15.22 -2.09 11.77
N GLY A 435 -14.33 -1.84 12.73
CA GLY A 435 -12.95 -2.35 12.68
C GLY A 435 -12.74 -3.55 13.59
N PHE A 436 -11.47 -3.88 13.81
CA PHE A 436 -11.02 -4.87 14.77
C PHE A 436 -11.70 -4.78 16.15
N LYS A 437 -12.14 -5.94 16.65
CA LYS A 437 -12.49 -6.20 18.05
C LYS A 437 -11.80 -7.50 18.47
N LYS A 438 -11.48 -7.63 19.76
CA LYS A 438 -10.86 -8.86 20.32
C LYS A 438 -11.69 -10.12 20.10
N GLU A 439 -13.01 -9.98 20.05
CA GLU A 439 -13.94 -11.05 19.74
C GLU A 439 -15.04 -10.47 18.84
N MET A 440 -15.16 -11.01 17.63
CA MET A 440 -16.20 -10.64 16.67
C MET A 440 -17.46 -11.44 16.94
N GLN A 441 -18.63 -10.81 16.81
CA GLN A 441 -19.89 -11.55 16.92
C GLN A 441 -20.16 -12.37 15.66
N LYS A 442 -21.01 -13.39 15.78
CA LYS A 442 -21.40 -14.23 14.65
C LYS A 442 -22.09 -13.37 13.57
N GLY A 443 -21.52 -13.37 12.36
CA GLY A 443 -22.00 -12.57 11.22
C GLY A 443 -21.22 -11.26 11.03
N GLU A 444 -20.49 -10.78 12.05
CA GLU A 444 -19.58 -9.66 11.87
C GLU A 444 -18.29 -10.07 11.16
N PHE A 445 -17.63 -9.09 10.55
CA PHE A 445 -16.29 -9.20 9.97
C PHE A 445 -15.54 -7.88 10.12
N TYR A 446 -14.25 -7.89 9.82
CA TYR A 446 -13.36 -6.73 9.89
C TYR A 446 -13.61 -5.78 8.69
N GLU A 447 -14.66 -4.94 8.78
CA GLU A 447 -15.15 -4.10 7.67
C GLU A 447 -14.10 -3.06 7.22
N LEU A 448 -13.51 -2.30 8.15
CA LEU A 448 -12.47 -1.29 7.85
C LEU A 448 -11.22 -1.94 7.26
N GLU A 449 -10.81 -3.08 7.79
CA GLU A 449 -9.66 -3.83 7.31
C GLU A 449 -9.92 -4.41 5.91
N TYR A 450 -11.16 -4.80 5.61
CA TYR A 450 -11.57 -5.18 4.25
C TYR A 450 -11.49 -3.99 3.29
N ILE A 451 -11.99 -2.82 3.69
CA ILE A 451 -11.89 -1.57 2.91
C ILE A 451 -10.41 -1.25 2.61
N ILE A 452 -9.48 -1.55 3.52
CA ILE A 452 -8.04 -1.33 3.31
C ILE A 452 -7.39 -2.44 2.46
N HIS A 453 -7.72 -3.72 2.68
CA HIS A 453 -6.98 -4.86 2.10
C HIS A 453 -7.71 -5.66 0.99
N GLY A 454 -9.02 -5.83 1.06
CA GLY A 454 -9.86 -6.33 -0.03
C GLY A 454 -9.75 -7.82 -0.36
N LYS A 455 -9.57 -8.69 0.64
CA LYS A 455 -9.53 -10.17 0.50
C LYS A 455 -10.85 -10.81 0.92
N GLU A 456 -11.12 -11.99 0.36
CA GLU A 456 -12.31 -12.79 0.66
C GLU A 456 -12.37 -13.27 2.11
N LYS A 457 -11.24 -13.60 2.73
CA LYS A 457 -11.20 -14.01 4.14
C LYS A 457 -10.92 -12.79 5.01
N ASP A 458 -11.76 -12.57 6.00
CA ASP A 458 -11.61 -11.44 6.94
C ASP A 458 -10.30 -11.50 7.74
N ARG A 459 -9.82 -12.68 8.12
CA ARG A 459 -8.49 -12.86 8.73
C ARG A 459 -7.38 -12.29 7.87
N ASP A 460 -7.44 -12.48 6.56
CA ASP A 460 -6.43 -11.97 5.64
C ASP A 460 -6.52 -10.44 5.53
N ASN A 461 -7.72 -9.87 5.69
CA ASN A 461 -7.91 -8.42 5.77
C ASN A 461 -7.28 -7.83 7.02
N LEU A 462 -7.53 -8.42 8.20
CA LEU A 462 -6.89 -7.99 9.45
C LEU A 462 -5.37 -8.11 9.36
N SER A 463 -4.86 -9.24 8.85
CA SER A 463 -3.43 -9.45 8.65
C SER A 463 -2.83 -8.42 7.70
N GLY A 464 -3.52 -8.10 6.60
CA GLY A 464 -3.04 -7.14 5.60
C GLY A 464 -3.08 -5.70 6.09
N ALA A 465 -4.10 -5.31 6.86
CA ALA A 465 -4.18 -4.01 7.49
C ALA A 465 -3.08 -3.85 8.56
N ALA A 466 -2.86 -4.87 9.39
CA ALA A 466 -1.77 -4.89 10.36
C ALA A 466 -0.39 -4.79 9.67
N ALA A 467 -0.16 -5.54 8.57
CA ALA A 467 1.09 -5.47 7.82
C ALA A 467 1.36 -4.07 7.26
N ARG A 468 0.36 -3.44 6.64
CA ARG A 468 0.48 -2.06 6.12
C ARG A 468 0.75 -1.06 7.24
N LEU A 469 0.15 -1.27 8.41
CA LEU A 469 0.38 -0.41 9.56
C LEU A 469 1.79 -0.60 10.14
N VAL A 470 2.29 -1.84 10.25
CA VAL A 470 3.68 -2.12 10.66
C VAL A 470 4.66 -1.47 9.69
N ALA A 471 4.48 -1.64 8.38
CA ALA A 471 5.35 -1.04 7.36
C ALA A 471 5.38 0.49 7.45
N PHE A 472 4.21 1.12 7.57
CA PHE A 472 4.12 2.57 7.74
C PHE A 472 4.80 3.04 9.04
N ARG A 473 4.58 2.35 10.15
CA ARG A 473 5.21 2.65 11.45
C ARG A 473 6.72 2.42 11.43
N GLU A 474 7.19 1.36 10.79
CA GLU A 474 8.61 1.05 10.62
C GLU A 474 9.31 2.17 9.87
N GLY A 475 8.72 2.64 8.77
CA GLY A 475 9.21 3.79 8.01
C GLY A 475 9.36 5.05 8.87
N LEU A 476 8.32 5.44 9.59
CA LEU A 476 8.36 6.61 10.48
C LEU A 476 9.32 6.43 11.67
N ASN A 477 9.44 5.21 12.21
CA ASN A 477 10.40 4.91 13.26
C ASN A 477 11.84 4.98 12.74
N LEU A 478 12.09 4.59 11.47
CA LEU A 478 13.40 4.72 10.85
C LEU A 478 13.73 6.17 10.52
N VAL A 479 12.75 6.98 10.07
CA VAL A 479 12.90 8.44 9.97
C VAL A 479 13.40 9.02 11.29
N HIS A 480 12.74 8.65 12.40
CA HIS A 480 13.16 9.09 13.74
C HIS A 480 14.59 8.67 14.10
N ILE A 481 14.98 7.41 13.82
CA ILE A 481 16.36 6.94 14.05
C ILE A 481 17.36 7.73 13.21
N LEU A 482 17.08 7.96 11.93
CA LEU A 482 18.00 8.66 11.02
C LEU A 482 18.22 10.12 11.44
N SER A 483 17.17 10.77 11.94
CA SER A 483 17.22 12.12 12.49
C SER A 483 17.88 12.20 13.88
N ASP A 484 18.05 11.09 14.59
CA ASP A 484 18.62 11.02 15.94
C ASP A 484 20.08 10.52 15.90
N ALA A 485 21.03 11.45 15.99
CA ALA A 485 22.47 11.13 15.99
C ALA A 485 22.89 10.19 17.15
N GLY A 486 22.19 10.23 18.28
CA GLY A 486 22.44 9.33 19.41
C GLY A 486 22.08 7.89 19.05
N LYS A 487 20.88 7.66 18.52
CA LYS A 487 20.44 6.32 18.07
C LYS A 487 21.32 5.76 16.96
N ARG A 488 21.72 6.60 15.99
CA ARG A 488 22.68 6.18 14.95
C ARG A 488 24.01 5.74 15.55
N GLN A 489 24.52 6.46 16.55
CA GLN A 489 25.76 6.09 17.23
C GLN A 489 25.61 4.81 18.07
N GLU A 490 24.47 4.59 18.72
CA GLU A 490 24.17 3.35 19.44
C GLU A 490 24.16 2.13 18.49
N ALA A 491 23.46 2.25 17.35
CA ALA A 491 23.44 1.21 16.31
C ALA A 491 24.84 0.92 15.76
N ARG A 492 25.64 1.96 15.48
CA ARG A 492 27.05 1.81 15.05
C ARG A 492 27.93 1.16 16.11
N SER A 493 27.68 1.45 17.40
CA SER A 493 28.45 0.85 18.50
C SER A 493 28.12 -0.64 18.67
N LEU A 494 26.85 -1.02 18.51
CA LEU A 494 26.45 -2.42 18.47
C LEU A 494 27.02 -3.13 17.22
N ALA A 495 26.98 -2.49 16.05
CA ALA A 495 27.58 -3.01 14.83
C ALA A 495 29.08 -3.27 14.98
N LEU A 496 29.83 -2.32 15.56
CA LEU A 496 31.25 -2.50 15.85
C LEU A 496 31.50 -3.67 16.82
N THR A 497 30.61 -3.89 17.78
CA THR A 497 30.70 -5.05 18.69
C THR A 497 30.49 -6.37 17.93
N ILE A 498 29.51 -6.40 17.02
CA ILE A 498 29.16 -7.58 16.22
C ILE A 498 30.28 -7.93 15.22
N VAL A 499 30.79 -6.94 14.50
CA VAL A 499 31.89 -7.09 13.54
C VAL A 499 33.23 -7.31 14.26
N GLY A 500 33.39 -6.79 15.48
CA GLY A 500 34.61 -6.84 16.30
C GLY A 500 35.33 -5.49 16.35
N GLY A 501 35.88 -5.11 17.51
CA GLY A 501 36.38 -3.76 17.83
C GLY A 501 37.49 -3.15 16.97
N THR A 502 38.00 -3.86 15.96
CA THR A 502 38.93 -3.36 14.91
C THR A 502 38.25 -3.20 13.53
N GLY A 503 36.96 -3.51 13.44
CA GLY A 503 36.25 -3.92 12.23
C GLY A 503 36.39 -3.00 11.02
N ILE A 504 36.22 -3.59 9.84
CA ILE A 504 36.20 -2.86 8.57
C ILE A 504 35.11 -1.79 8.62
N LEU A 505 35.50 -0.52 8.59
CA LEU A 505 34.57 0.61 8.69
C LEU A 505 33.35 0.48 7.74
N PRO A 506 33.52 0.13 6.45
CA PRO A 506 32.39 -0.16 5.56
C PRO A 506 31.44 -1.28 6.03
N LEU A 507 31.94 -2.37 6.62
CA LEU A 507 31.08 -3.46 7.11
C LEU A 507 30.32 -3.04 8.38
N VAL A 508 30.96 -2.25 9.24
CA VAL A 508 30.30 -1.68 10.43
C VAL A 508 29.12 -0.82 10.01
N SER A 509 29.26 -0.01 8.96
CA SER A 509 28.16 0.79 8.41
C SER A 509 27.00 -0.06 7.89
N VAL A 510 27.30 -1.09 7.08
CA VAL A 510 26.30 -2.05 6.58
C VAL A 510 25.51 -2.68 7.73
N VAL A 511 26.20 -3.17 8.76
CA VAL A 511 25.57 -3.80 9.93
C VAL A 511 24.81 -2.77 10.77
N ALA A 512 25.30 -1.53 10.88
CA ALA A 512 24.61 -0.46 11.60
C ALA A 512 23.27 -0.11 10.95
N PHE A 513 23.23 0.02 9.62
CA PHE A 513 21.97 0.25 8.91
C PHE A 513 20.98 -0.89 9.12
N PHE A 514 21.44 -2.14 9.05
CA PHE A 514 20.60 -3.31 9.36
C PHE A 514 20.03 -3.25 10.78
N ILE A 515 20.86 -2.91 11.78
CA ILE A 515 20.41 -2.73 13.17
C ILE A 515 19.34 -1.64 13.26
N MET A 516 19.54 -0.49 12.61
CA MET A 516 18.56 0.61 12.62
C MET A 516 17.21 0.20 12.01
N ALA A 517 17.24 -0.52 10.88
CA ALA A 517 16.03 -1.05 10.24
C ALA A 517 15.30 -2.05 11.15
N VAL A 518 16.01 -3.03 11.71
CA VAL A 518 15.43 -4.04 12.61
C VAL A 518 14.93 -3.40 13.91
N TRP A 519 15.60 -2.35 14.39
CA TRP A 519 15.17 -1.60 15.58
C TRP A 519 13.88 -0.82 15.32
N ALA A 520 13.78 -0.16 14.16
CA ALA A 520 12.55 0.51 13.71
C ALA A 520 11.38 -0.48 13.57
N LEU A 521 11.64 -1.67 13.02
CA LEU A 521 10.65 -2.75 12.89
C LEU A 521 10.19 -3.25 14.27
N GLY A 522 11.12 -3.54 15.19
CA GLY A 522 10.78 -4.00 16.54
C GLY A 522 9.89 -3.00 17.27
N GLU A 523 10.20 -1.70 17.15
CA GLU A 523 9.38 -0.62 17.69
C GLU A 523 8.00 -0.56 17.00
N ALA A 524 7.93 -0.78 15.68
CA ALA A 524 6.68 -0.79 14.92
C ALA A 524 5.76 -1.96 15.31
N LEU A 525 6.31 -3.14 15.57
CA LEU A 525 5.54 -4.30 16.08
C LEU A 525 4.94 -4.00 17.46
N LEU A 526 5.71 -3.37 18.35
CA LEU A 526 5.21 -2.93 19.66
C LEU A 526 4.13 -1.84 19.52
N ASP A 527 4.28 -0.92 18.57
CA ASP A 527 3.28 0.11 18.28
C ASP A 527 1.96 -0.51 17.84
N VAL A 528 2.00 -1.45 16.89
CA VAL A 528 0.79 -2.12 16.40
C VAL A 528 0.14 -2.98 17.49
N ARG A 529 0.92 -3.66 18.34
CA ARG A 529 0.39 -4.34 19.52
C ARG A 529 -0.31 -3.37 20.48
N CYS A 530 0.30 -2.21 20.76
CA CYS A 530 -0.34 -1.18 21.58
C CYS A 530 -1.67 -0.69 20.97
N LEU A 531 -1.71 -0.45 19.66
CA LEU A 531 -2.91 0.01 18.97
C LEU A 531 -4.04 -1.03 19.03
N LEU A 532 -3.73 -2.31 18.78
CA LEU A 532 -4.70 -3.40 18.85
C LEU A 532 -5.17 -3.69 20.29
N GLU A 533 -4.37 -3.33 21.30
CA GLU A 533 -4.79 -3.30 22.71
C GLU A 533 -5.76 -2.15 23.05
N GLY A 534 -6.00 -1.24 22.11
CA GLY A 534 -6.85 -0.05 22.28
C GLY A 534 -6.11 1.15 22.89
N LYS A 535 -4.77 1.12 22.94
CA LYS A 535 -3.95 2.24 23.38
C LYS A 535 -3.66 3.18 22.20
N ARG A 536 -2.99 4.30 22.49
CA ARG A 536 -2.62 5.33 21.52
C ARG A 536 -1.12 5.31 21.23
N VAL A 537 -0.76 5.65 20.01
CA VAL A 537 0.63 5.81 19.55
C VAL A 537 0.74 7.13 18.76
N PRO A 538 1.73 7.99 19.05
CA PRO A 538 1.98 9.20 18.25
C PRO A 538 2.39 8.86 16.82
N VAL A 539 1.86 9.59 15.82
CA VAL A 539 2.28 9.46 14.42
C VAL A 539 3.77 9.79 14.29
N PHE A 540 4.18 10.95 14.79
CA PHE A 540 5.58 11.32 14.92
C PHE A 540 6.06 11.05 16.34
N LYS A 541 7.11 10.26 16.48
CA LYS A 541 7.71 9.98 17.78
C LYS A 541 8.75 11.02 18.15
N THR A 542 8.86 11.27 19.44
CA THR A 542 9.98 11.97 20.06
C THR A 542 10.80 10.99 20.91
N GLY A 543 11.93 11.46 21.46
CA GLY A 543 12.76 10.64 22.34
C GLY A 543 12.03 10.08 23.56
N THR A 544 10.95 10.73 24.04
CA THR A 544 10.14 10.25 25.17
C THR A 544 9.09 9.21 24.81
N ASP A 545 8.75 9.09 23.52
CA ASP A 545 7.74 8.15 23.02
C ASP A 545 8.36 6.80 22.62
N TRP A 546 9.68 6.77 22.45
CA TRP A 546 10.46 5.60 22.07
C TRP A 546 10.59 4.60 23.23
N LYS A 547 10.27 3.33 22.99
CA LYS A 547 10.17 2.33 24.07
C LYS A 547 11.27 1.27 24.03
N LEU A 548 11.60 0.75 22.85
CA LEU A 548 12.50 -0.38 22.70
C LEU A 548 13.96 0.09 22.72
N ASP A 549 14.77 -0.39 23.65
CA ASP A 549 16.22 -0.25 23.56
C ASP A 549 16.86 -1.42 22.79
N LEU A 550 18.15 -1.30 22.45
CA LEU A 550 18.86 -2.36 21.71
C LEU A 550 18.96 -3.68 22.49
N ALA A 551 18.97 -3.62 23.83
CA ALA A 551 18.96 -4.82 24.66
C ALA A 551 17.62 -5.55 24.57
N GLY A 552 16.51 -4.82 24.64
CA GLY A 552 15.17 -5.32 24.41
C GLY A 552 14.98 -5.86 23.00
N LEU A 553 15.59 -5.24 21.99
CA LEU A 553 15.57 -5.75 20.61
C LEU A 553 16.25 -7.12 20.49
N LEU A 554 17.41 -7.29 21.13
CA LEU A 554 18.12 -8.58 21.14
C LEU A 554 17.32 -9.66 21.90
N GLU A 555 16.69 -9.31 23.02
CA GLU A 555 15.84 -10.24 23.77
C GLU A 555 14.56 -10.60 23.02
N MET A 556 13.98 -9.66 22.25
CA MET A 556 12.88 -9.90 21.34
C MET A 556 13.27 -10.95 20.29
N GLY A 557 14.44 -10.79 19.66
CA GLY A 557 15.00 -11.77 18.74
C GLY A 557 15.18 -13.14 19.38
N ARG A 558 15.84 -13.18 20.54
CA ARG A 558 16.14 -14.41 21.30
C ARG A 558 14.90 -15.18 21.75
N SER A 559 13.88 -14.48 22.22
CA SER A 559 12.64 -15.09 22.72
C SER A 559 11.63 -15.38 21.62
N GLY A 560 11.72 -14.69 20.48
CA GLY A 560 10.70 -14.71 19.43
C GLY A 560 9.37 -14.09 19.85
N SER A 561 9.37 -13.24 20.88
CA SER A 561 8.18 -12.64 21.47
C SER A 561 8.34 -11.14 21.68
N LEU A 562 7.25 -10.40 21.61
CA LEU A 562 7.25 -8.98 21.92
C LEU A 562 7.30 -8.81 23.44
N THR A 563 8.24 -7.99 23.93
CA THR A 563 8.35 -7.68 25.35
C THR A 563 7.09 -6.92 25.82
N ASP A 564 6.61 -7.25 27.02
CA ASP A 564 5.50 -6.52 27.64
C ASP A 564 6.00 -5.14 28.10
N GLY A 565 5.81 -4.13 27.25
CA GLY A 565 6.10 -2.75 27.61
C GLY A 565 5.05 -2.19 28.56
N GLU A 566 5.49 -1.42 29.57
CA GLU A 566 4.56 -0.60 30.36
C GLU A 566 3.78 0.34 29.43
N GLY A 567 2.45 0.35 29.59
CA GLY A 567 1.50 0.93 28.65
C GLY A 567 1.77 2.41 28.33
N GLY A 568 1.64 2.76 27.04
CA GLY A 568 1.82 4.12 26.55
C GLY A 568 0.92 5.13 27.28
N ASN A 569 1.53 6.24 27.70
CA ASN A 569 0.84 7.45 28.14
C ASN A 569 -0.20 7.86 27.08
N GLY A 570 -1.38 8.29 27.51
CA GLY A 570 -2.60 8.43 26.68
C GLY A 570 -2.60 9.50 25.57
N SER A 571 -1.46 9.89 25.01
CA SER A 571 -1.34 10.84 23.88
C SER A 571 -1.11 10.12 22.54
N GLY A 572 -1.61 10.70 21.45
CA GLY A 572 -1.43 10.19 20.08
C GLY A 572 -2.70 9.59 19.45
N THR A 573 -2.50 8.89 18.36
CA THR A 573 -3.57 8.36 17.49
C THR A 573 -3.89 6.93 17.90
N ASP A 574 -5.19 6.60 18.00
CA ASP A 574 -5.64 5.24 18.27
C ASP A 574 -5.70 4.39 16.98
N TYR A 575 -6.05 3.11 17.11
CA TYR A 575 -6.08 2.20 15.96
C TYR A 575 -6.97 2.69 14.82
N LYS A 576 -8.18 3.19 15.12
CA LYS A 576 -9.09 3.73 14.09
C LYS A 576 -8.49 4.97 13.42
N GLY A 577 -7.84 5.85 14.19
CA GLY A 577 -7.13 7.00 13.63
C GLY A 577 -6.01 6.58 12.67
N TYR A 578 -5.28 5.50 12.96
CA TYR A 578 -4.29 4.95 12.02
C TYR A 578 -4.93 4.31 10.78
N LEU A 579 -6.06 3.62 10.92
CA LEU A 579 -6.81 3.13 9.75
C LEU A 579 -7.28 4.29 8.86
N ARG A 580 -7.71 5.41 9.45
CA ARG A 580 -8.02 6.65 8.70
C ARG A 580 -6.83 7.16 7.90
N ILE A 581 -5.62 7.14 8.48
CA ILE A 581 -4.38 7.52 7.77
C ILE A 581 -4.11 6.57 6.60
N LEU A 582 -4.29 5.25 6.78
CA LEU A 582 -4.11 4.27 5.72
C LEU A 582 -5.14 4.43 4.58
N ILE A 583 -6.39 4.74 4.92
CA ILE A 583 -7.46 5.03 3.94
C ILE A 583 -7.15 6.32 3.19
N PHE A 584 -6.73 7.36 3.90
CA PHE A 584 -6.37 8.65 3.31
C PHE A 584 -5.20 8.56 2.33
N GLY A 585 -4.08 7.97 2.75
CA GLY A 585 -2.88 7.86 1.93
C GLY A 585 -3.01 6.81 0.82
N GLY A 586 -3.75 5.73 1.08
CA GLY A 586 -4.06 4.67 0.12
C GLY A 586 -5.35 4.88 -0.67
N TYR A 587 -5.88 6.10 -0.70
CA TYR A 587 -7.16 6.42 -1.32
C TYR A 587 -7.14 6.11 -2.83
N ASP A 588 -8.02 5.21 -3.26
CA ASP A 588 -8.24 4.88 -4.66
C ASP A 588 -9.70 4.44 -4.89
N THR A 589 -10.07 4.29 -6.17
CA THR A 589 -11.42 3.83 -6.54
C THR A 589 -11.72 2.43 -6.01
N ASP A 590 -10.73 1.55 -5.89
CA ASP A 590 -10.94 0.19 -5.36
C ASP A 590 -11.35 0.23 -3.88
N LEU A 591 -10.85 1.19 -3.09
CA LEU A 591 -11.31 1.46 -1.72
C LEU A 591 -12.78 1.87 -1.70
N VAL A 592 -13.18 2.81 -2.56
CA VAL A 592 -14.57 3.28 -2.68
C VAL A 592 -15.52 2.13 -3.01
N TYR A 593 -15.17 1.27 -3.96
CA TYR A 593 -15.99 0.10 -4.29
C TYR A 593 -16.02 -0.94 -3.18
N ARG A 594 -14.96 -1.06 -2.36
CA ARG A 594 -14.98 -1.93 -1.18
C ARG A 594 -15.89 -1.39 -0.07
N MET A 595 -16.01 -0.07 0.08
CA MET A 595 -17.04 0.52 0.97
C MET A 595 -18.44 0.09 0.52
N MET A 596 -18.71 0.20 -0.78
CA MET A 596 -19.97 -0.23 -1.39
C MET A 596 -20.22 -1.74 -1.23
N ASP A 597 -19.20 -2.59 -1.34
CA ASP A 597 -19.29 -4.02 -1.05
C ASP A 597 -19.74 -4.27 0.40
N VAL A 598 -19.11 -3.59 1.38
CA VAL A 598 -19.48 -3.75 2.80
C VAL A 598 -20.93 -3.37 3.01
N MET A 599 -21.37 -2.22 2.47
CA MET A 599 -22.76 -1.79 2.56
C MET A 599 -23.72 -2.82 1.97
N GLN A 600 -23.40 -3.40 0.81
CA GLN A 600 -24.23 -4.43 0.20
C GLN A 600 -24.25 -5.72 1.02
N ILE A 601 -23.10 -6.23 1.45
CA ILE A 601 -22.97 -7.48 2.21
C ILE A 601 -23.79 -7.41 3.50
N VAL A 602 -23.62 -6.33 4.26
CA VAL A 602 -24.32 -6.15 5.54
C VAL A 602 -25.82 -5.95 5.30
N THR A 603 -26.21 -5.11 4.33
CA THR A 603 -27.63 -4.84 4.07
C THR A 603 -28.35 -6.11 3.59
N ALA A 604 -27.67 -6.96 2.83
CA ALA A 604 -28.19 -8.24 2.37
C ALA A 604 -28.50 -9.25 3.49
N GLU A 605 -27.96 -9.07 4.71
CA GLU A 605 -28.33 -9.89 5.87
C GLU A 605 -29.78 -9.64 6.31
N LYS A 606 -30.25 -8.38 6.20
CA LYS A 606 -31.64 -8.00 6.52
C LYS A 606 -32.57 -8.13 5.32
N GLN A 607 -32.09 -7.79 4.14
CA GLN A 607 -32.84 -7.84 2.88
C GLN A 607 -32.13 -8.75 1.87
N PRO A 608 -32.38 -10.07 1.91
CA PRO A 608 -31.75 -11.00 0.97
C PRO A 608 -32.04 -10.61 -0.49
N GLY A 609 -30.98 -10.50 -1.29
CA GLY A 609 -31.07 -10.09 -2.69
C GLY A 609 -30.86 -8.60 -2.95
N PHE A 610 -30.69 -7.79 -1.91
CA PHE A 610 -30.33 -6.38 -2.03
C PHE A 610 -29.03 -6.20 -2.83
N THR A 611 -29.03 -5.27 -3.78
CA THR A 611 -27.86 -4.87 -4.57
C THR A 611 -27.71 -3.35 -4.60
N LEU A 612 -26.50 -2.86 -4.34
CA LEU A 612 -26.25 -1.41 -4.38
C LEU A 612 -26.28 -0.87 -5.81
N ALA A 613 -26.01 -1.74 -6.80
CA ALA A 613 -26.15 -1.41 -8.22
C ALA A 613 -27.60 -1.06 -8.62
N ASN A 614 -28.60 -1.46 -7.83
CA ASN A 614 -30.01 -1.16 -8.07
C ASN A 614 -30.50 0.01 -7.20
N CYS A 615 -29.59 0.89 -6.77
CA CYS A 615 -29.92 2.09 -6.00
C CYS A 615 -29.58 3.34 -6.82
N VAL A 616 -30.60 4.05 -7.29
CA VAL A 616 -30.42 5.30 -8.03
C VAL A 616 -30.28 6.49 -7.09
N CYS A 617 -29.37 7.39 -7.42
CA CYS A 617 -29.25 8.68 -6.77
C CYS A 617 -29.92 9.80 -7.56
N THR A 618 -30.17 9.59 -8.86
CA THR A 618 -30.89 10.54 -9.73
C THR A 618 -31.90 9.81 -10.62
N VAL A 619 -33.03 10.46 -10.85
CA VAL A 619 -34.10 9.98 -11.73
C VAL A 619 -34.65 11.15 -12.54
N ASP A 620 -34.50 11.08 -13.86
CA ASP A 620 -35.10 12.01 -14.80
C ASP A 620 -36.37 11.42 -15.40
N ALA A 621 -37.46 12.18 -15.36
CA ALA A 621 -38.75 11.76 -15.86
C ALA A 621 -39.41 12.81 -16.76
N GLU A 622 -40.18 12.35 -17.74
CA GLU A 622 -41.04 13.18 -18.57
C GLU A 622 -42.51 12.75 -18.43
N ALA A 623 -43.38 13.69 -18.08
CA ALA A 623 -44.83 13.51 -18.05
C ALA A 623 -45.49 14.23 -19.23
N LEU A 624 -46.22 13.46 -20.05
CA LEU A 624 -47.12 13.95 -21.09
C LEU A 624 -48.54 14.01 -20.52
N VAL A 625 -49.08 15.21 -20.41
CA VAL A 625 -50.40 15.47 -19.83
C VAL A 625 -51.30 16.20 -20.83
N SER A 626 -52.52 15.70 -20.99
CA SER A 626 -53.55 16.31 -21.83
C SER A 626 -54.49 17.17 -20.96
N GLY A 627 -54.62 18.45 -21.32
CA GLY A 627 -55.53 19.40 -20.68
C GLY A 627 -56.67 19.78 -21.64
N LYS A 628 -57.88 20.02 -21.13
CA LYS A 628 -59.01 20.46 -21.97
C LYS A 628 -59.10 21.98 -22.04
N HIS A 629 -59.39 22.54 -23.22
CA HIS A 629 -59.78 23.94 -23.36
C HIS A 629 -61.20 24.17 -22.84
N VAL A 630 -61.43 25.24 -22.06
CA VAL A 630 -62.73 25.52 -21.44
C VAL A 630 -63.50 26.58 -22.23
N PHE A 631 -62.82 27.63 -22.71
CA PHE A 631 -63.48 28.73 -23.44
C PHE A 631 -63.38 28.62 -24.97
N PHE A 632 -62.56 27.70 -25.49
CA PHE A 632 -62.48 27.38 -26.92
C PHE A 632 -63.25 26.12 -27.33
N SER A 633 -63.92 25.44 -26.40
CA SER A 633 -64.64 24.18 -26.64
C SER A 633 -65.98 24.32 -27.36
N ASN A 634 -66.46 25.54 -27.61
CA ASN A 634 -67.74 25.80 -28.28
C ASN A 634 -67.66 25.53 -29.79
N GLY A 635 -67.76 24.25 -30.17
CA GLY A 635 -68.47 23.70 -31.34
C GLY A 635 -68.19 24.18 -32.78
N LEU A 636 -67.52 25.29 -33.01
CA LEU A 636 -67.41 25.95 -34.32
C LEU A 636 -66.21 25.48 -35.16
N TRP A 637 -65.24 24.78 -34.58
CA TRP A 637 -63.99 24.38 -35.24
C TRP A 637 -63.59 22.93 -34.91
N LYS A 638 -64.47 21.96 -35.13
CA LYS A 638 -64.12 20.53 -34.95
C LYS A 638 -63.00 20.17 -35.95
N SER A 639 -61.78 19.95 -35.49
CA SER A 639 -60.79 19.25 -36.30
C SER A 639 -61.15 17.76 -36.35
N ARG A 640 -61.16 17.21 -37.55
CA ARG A 640 -61.63 15.87 -37.88
C ARG A 640 -60.46 14.90 -37.66
N GLY A 641 -60.22 14.42 -36.44
CA GLY A 641 -59.08 13.52 -36.22
C GLY A 641 -58.94 12.79 -34.89
N ARG A 642 -59.51 13.25 -33.77
CA ARG A 642 -59.45 12.51 -32.50
C ARG A 642 -60.78 12.56 -31.77
N GLU A 643 -61.24 11.41 -31.28
CA GLU A 643 -62.41 11.28 -30.40
C GLU A 643 -62.07 11.85 -29.01
N GLY A 644 -62.05 13.18 -28.93
CA GLY A 644 -61.74 13.93 -27.72
C GLY A 644 -61.51 15.39 -28.10
N GLY A 645 -62.50 16.25 -27.81
CA GLY A 645 -62.46 17.67 -28.20
C GLY A 645 -61.24 18.43 -27.69
N TYR A 646 -60.97 19.59 -28.29
CA TYR A 646 -59.94 20.61 -28.00
C TYR A 646 -59.08 20.36 -26.74
N ALA A 647 -58.18 19.38 -26.81
CA ALA A 647 -57.18 19.13 -25.79
C ALA A 647 -55.84 19.71 -26.25
N TYR A 648 -55.07 20.25 -25.31
CA TYR A 648 -53.68 20.62 -25.53
C TYR A 648 -52.78 19.68 -24.74
N ASP A 649 -51.71 19.24 -25.37
CA ASP A 649 -50.72 18.38 -24.74
C ASP A 649 -49.60 19.24 -24.15
N THR A 650 -49.23 18.96 -22.91
CA THR A 650 -48.09 19.59 -22.23
C THR A 650 -47.12 18.49 -21.82
N ARG A 651 -45.87 18.62 -22.26
CA ARG A 651 -44.76 17.80 -21.77
C ARG A 651 -44.05 18.56 -20.66
N MET A 652 -43.81 17.89 -19.54
CA MET A 652 -43.01 18.44 -18.46
C MET A 652 -41.93 17.43 -18.06
N ALA A 653 -40.69 17.83 -18.25
CA ALA A 653 -39.52 17.14 -17.71
C ALA A 653 -39.31 17.54 -16.24
N VAL A 654 -38.85 16.60 -15.44
CA VAL A 654 -38.49 16.78 -14.03
C VAL A 654 -37.32 15.87 -13.69
N ALA A 655 -36.50 16.30 -12.75
CA ALA A 655 -35.46 15.48 -12.17
C ALA A 655 -35.65 15.39 -10.66
N GLY A 656 -35.47 14.19 -10.12
CA GLY A 656 -35.24 13.95 -8.70
C GLY A 656 -33.77 13.60 -8.47
N SER A 657 -33.15 14.15 -7.43
CA SER A 657 -31.75 13.85 -7.09
C SER A 657 -31.53 13.95 -5.59
N TYR A 658 -30.65 13.11 -5.05
CA TYR A 658 -30.10 13.25 -3.69
C TYR A 658 -28.84 14.11 -3.62
N LEU A 659 -28.15 14.29 -4.75
CA LEU A 659 -26.94 15.07 -4.87
C LEU A 659 -27.27 16.58 -4.89
N GLU A 660 -26.68 17.36 -3.98
CA GLU A 660 -27.00 18.79 -3.79
C GLU A 660 -26.77 19.63 -5.06
N ASP A 661 -25.75 19.25 -5.80
CA ASP A 661 -25.24 19.96 -6.96
C ASP A 661 -25.95 19.55 -8.28
N TYR A 662 -26.88 18.59 -8.23
CA TYR A 662 -27.60 18.15 -9.43
C TYR A 662 -28.61 19.20 -9.90
N LYS A 663 -28.37 19.79 -11.08
CA LYS A 663 -29.34 20.70 -11.72
C LYS A 663 -30.26 19.91 -12.64
N SER A 664 -31.57 20.11 -12.46
CA SER A 664 -32.57 19.60 -13.41
C SER A 664 -32.29 20.10 -14.84
N PRO A 665 -32.51 19.27 -15.87
CA PRO A 665 -32.33 19.65 -17.27
C PRO A 665 -33.23 20.81 -17.73
#